data_AF-A0A7J2VTE5-F1
#
_entry.id   AF-A0A7J2VTE5-F1
#
_cell.length_a   1.000
_cell.length_b   1.000
_cell.length_c   1.000
_cell.angle_alpha   90.00
_cell.angle_beta   90.00
_cell.angle_gamma   90.00
#
_symmetry.space_group_name_H-M   'P 1'
#
loop_
_entity.id
_entity.type
_entity.pdbx_description
1 polymer ?
#
loop_
_entity_poly.entity_id
_entity_poly.type
_entity_poly.pdbx_seq_one_letter_code
_entity_poly.pdbx_strand_id
1 'polypeptide(L)'
;MRVTKITSLFSLIFLLSFFLILPSSLAEIFEITLHKGWNAISIPYENFIVVKIDKDIYPDGYVYETGTSSYRVVSLYSLSKQEGAIWIYSFKEGSKITIDGWNPTAFYQILSKKIYTSAQKPTWNFITVPKGNLRTNDLKSICENIRIYHFNASDNCWYSYNISSKEYKRFCKDKWEDLGISEDLEYPEGIGIWLKLDKSCHSNFFAQASNYQKSCESDKVRGQPDDEKCDDGEACMLVSTSTSSGQTVNVWKCISCEELNQLYPDQNELAEECKPEKHPKCGLQTKISEGKEIKFCTAASKSSLIRCGDRDCEQGEKCCVWKTSLLGLNLWWNYECYNPQYFGCGDNGIKCIDSTCDSLCRSNNLGMGSCSKSTSTPAYNEFTIDGKKVACYCEKYPPSRCKIGEPKLDLTYSISPDELPKQFTLSKDLSISFECSNVVFKIVKDDVEKRVVYSTPTLPDSNFNICERIPNWQYWRPCYVTFSFPITELPSKFLIQADKDGGVTENLGTITFKKSNEIVFKLQLEPSKTTYKIGETATLRLKGYTDYQIGFLELEGWDKTSGSKYSYAISGSSILPGTIDRIIESIKFTWESREYCFKVKGRVLYDQREIETPPLCVEIRGVATTSTTTTSSTTSTTTTTPSCKGENEYCSSGNECCSGLRCIPDASGITYCRDPSKFRCQNGDLYYVDKRLGGCLYCCSDSNACGGLSACCKKNEAECKGGTTSTTSTTSTTLTTSTTTTTTPSSCSDINGACLSIKLCKNLGGTCNEDKLGCAECCCIDYKALARPILSTSLNLKSGWNLISFPFVDYVISQMKDVHPYVYTYNPITSSYEQIDIAKASGKGFWVYASKDTAIEIMGTQSLYPENISLVANKPNLIPIPKDGLKVISQKGNCKITKFYYYNSTDQTWYRWNATNGEYSKFNYEKKLYELVKIDKDPFIPEGLAIFIYTENDCRLSS
;
A
#
# COMPACT_ATOMS: atom_id res chain seq x y z
N MET A 1 29.15 -24.15 -22.58
CA MET A 1 27.72 -23.90 -22.32
C MET A 1 26.88 -24.48 -23.47
N ARG A 2 25.89 -25.34 -23.20
CA ARG A 2 25.03 -25.97 -24.23
C ARG A 2 23.57 -25.59 -23.94
N VAL A 3 23.00 -24.70 -24.76
CA VAL A 3 21.59 -24.27 -24.63
C VAL A 3 20.72 -25.31 -25.31
N THR A 4 19.79 -25.93 -24.58
CA THR A 4 18.86 -26.92 -25.13
C THR A 4 17.48 -26.29 -25.24
N LYS A 5 17.03 -26.03 -26.47
CA LYS A 5 15.71 -25.45 -26.74
C LYS A 5 14.64 -26.53 -26.57
N ILE A 6 13.85 -26.44 -25.51
CA ILE A 6 12.66 -27.29 -25.36
C ILE A 6 11.49 -26.52 -25.97
N THR A 7 11.17 -26.80 -27.22
CA THR A 7 9.87 -26.43 -27.78
C THR A 7 8.85 -27.42 -27.24
N SER A 8 7.96 -26.96 -26.37
CA SER A 8 6.87 -27.77 -25.83
C SER A 8 5.99 -28.29 -26.98
N LEU A 9 6.07 -29.59 -27.25
CA LEU A 9 5.29 -30.31 -28.24
C LEU A 9 4.01 -30.90 -27.62
N PHE A 10 3.31 -30.13 -26.77
CA PHE A 10 2.15 -30.61 -25.99
C PHE A 10 0.79 -30.06 -26.45
N SER A 11 0.67 -29.52 -27.68
CA SER A 11 -0.59 -28.93 -28.19
C SER A 11 -1.15 -29.62 -29.43
N LEU A 12 -1.05 -30.95 -29.54
CA LEU A 12 -1.59 -31.68 -30.69
C LEU A 12 -2.41 -32.94 -30.34
N ILE A 13 -3.24 -32.90 -29.30
CA ILE A 13 -4.48 -33.71 -29.19
C ILE A 13 -5.46 -32.89 -28.34
N PHE A 14 -6.24 -32.00 -28.96
CA PHE A 14 -7.60 -31.59 -28.57
C PHE A 14 -8.04 -30.50 -29.55
N LEU A 15 -8.59 -30.94 -30.68
CA LEU A 15 -9.16 -30.06 -31.70
C LEU A 15 -10.63 -29.79 -31.39
N LEU A 16 -11.04 -28.56 -31.73
CA LEU A 16 -12.41 -28.07 -31.96
C LEU A 16 -13.16 -27.50 -30.75
N SER A 17 -12.86 -26.25 -30.42
CA SER A 17 -13.87 -25.19 -30.24
C SER A 17 -13.22 -23.81 -30.40
N PHE A 18 -13.82 -22.99 -31.24
CA PHE A 18 -13.44 -21.62 -31.60
C PHE A 18 -13.09 -20.74 -30.39
N PHE A 19 -11.89 -20.14 -30.37
CA PHE A 19 -11.68 -18.77 -29.87
C PHE A 19 -10.43 -18.14 -30.50
N LEU A 20 -10.63 -16.98 -31.12
CA LEU A 20 -9.58 -16.03 -31.48
C LEU A 20 -9.06 -15.40 -30.18
N ILE A 21 -8.07 -16.05 -29.54
CA ILE A 21 -7.32 -15.47 -28.43
C ILE A 21 -6.15 -14.70 -29.04
N LEU A 22 -6.10 -13.38 -28.81
CA LEU A 22 -4.93 -12.55 -29.10
C LEU A 22 -3.69 -13.21 -28.47
N PRO A 23 -2.52 -13.22 -29.15
CA PRO A 23 -1.34 -13.89 -28.64
C PRO A 23 -0.84 -13.17 -27.38
N SER A 24 -1.24 -13.63 -26.20
CA SER A 24 -0.52 -13.35 -24.98
C SER A 24 0.91 -13.87 -25.19
N SER A 25 1.88 -12.96 -25.09
CA SER A 25 3.29 -13.24 -25.31
C SER A 25 3.69 -14.52 -24.58
N LEU A 26 3.97 -15.59 -25.34
CA LEU A 26 4.30 -16.88 -24.79
C LEU A 26 5.57 -16.75 -23.94
N ALA A 27 5.44 -17.04 -22.65
CA ALA A 27 6.56 -17.13 -21.73
C ALA A 27 7.53 -18.22 -22.24
N GLU A 28 8.83 -17.94 -22.28
CA GLU A 28 9.83 -18.90 -22.75
C GLU A 28 10.66 -19.43 -21.59
N ILE A 29 10.68 -20.76 -21.45
CA ILE A 29 11.52 -21.45 -20.47
C ILE A 29 12.96 -21.45 -20.99
N PHE A 30 13.85 -20.81 -20.24
CA PHE A 30 15.27 -20.72 -20.53
C PHE A 30 16.08 -21.44 -19.44
N GLU A 31 16.98 -22.36 -19.84
CA GLU A 31 17.84 -23.10 -18.92
C GLU A 31 19.30 -22.64 -19.02
N ILE A 32 19.85 -22.13 -17.93
CA ILE A 32 21.26 -21.79 -17.79
C ILE A 32 21.98 -22.99 -17.17
N THR A 33 22.87 -23.62 -17.93
CA THR A 33 23.71 -24.74 -17.44
C THR A 33 25.05 -24.21 -16.95
N LEU A 34 25.38 -24.50 -15.69
CA LEU A 34 26.57 -24.05 -14.99
C LEU A 34 27.67 -25.11 -15.00
N HIS A 35 28.92 -24.67 -15.09
CA HIS A 35 30.09 -25.50 -14.83
C HIS A 35 30.39 -25.54 -13.33
N LYS A 36 31.10 -26.56 -12.85
CA LYS A 36 31.56 -26.62 -11.46
C LYS A 36 32.49 -25.43 -11.17
N GLY A 37 32.22 -24.70 -10.09
CA GLY A 37 32.97 -23.51 -9.69
C GLY A 37 32.21 -22.20 -9.92
N TRP A 38 32.95 -21.10 -10.08
CA TRP A 38 32.37 -19.79 -10.34
C TRP A 38 31.92 -19.65 -11.80
N ASN A 39 30.71 -19.14 -12.01
CA ASN A 39 30.12 -18.88 -13.31
C ASN A 39 29.68 -17.42 -13.35
N ALA A 40 30.06 -16.71 -14.40
CA ALA A 40 29.51 -15.39 -14.72
C ALA A 40 28.34 -15.58 -15.68
N ILE A 41 27.11 -15.47 -15.19
CA ILE A 41 25.90 -15.66 -15.99
C ILE A 41 25.22 -14.33 -16.27
N SER A 42 24.39 -14.28 -17.32
CA SER A 42 23.49 -13.17 -17.57
C SER A 42 22.09 -13.68 -17.92
N ILE A 43 21.05 -12.89 -17.63
CA ILE A 43 19.66 -13.28 -17.87
C ILE A 43 19.11 -12.43 -19.03
N PRO A 44 18.79 -13.04 -20.19
CA PRO A 44 18.54 -12.31 -21.44
C PRO A 44 17.10 -11.74 -21.56
N TYR A 45 16.40 -11.57 -20.43
CA TYR A 45 15.00 -11.12 -20.37
C TYR A 45 14.88 -9.90 -19.47
N GLU A 46 14.02 -8.95 -19.84
CA GLU A 46 13.73 -7.79 -18.99
C GLU A 46 12.87 -8.18 -17.79
N ASN A 47 11.90 -9.06 -18.02
CA ASN A 47 11.00 -9.56 -17.00
C ASN A 47 11.13 -11.08 -16.95
N PHE A 48 11.45 -11.63 -15.78
CA PHE A 48 11.55 -13.08 -15.65
C PHE A 48 11.30 -13.54 -14.22
N ILE A 49 11.00 -14.82 -14.06
CA ILE A 49 10.95 -15.49 -12.76
C ILE A 49 11.90 -16.68 -12.78
N VAL A 50 12.68 -16.85 -11.72
CA VAL A 50 13.47 -18.07 -11.51
C VAL A 50 12.51 -19.17 -11.07
N VAL A 51 12.29 -20.15 -11.95
CA VAL A 51 11.38 -21.27 -11.71
C VAL A 51 12.04 -22.32 -10.83
N LYS A 52 13.32 -22.60 -11.09
CA LYS A 52 14.05 -23.68 -10.41
C LYS A 52 15.54 -23.36 -10.34
N ILE A 53 16.14 -23.67 -9.20
CA ILE A 53 17.58 -23.67 -8.99
C ILE A 53 17.94 -25.09 -8.52
N ASP A 54 18.88 -25.74 -9.20
CA ASP A 54 19.35 -27.05 -8.73
C ASP A 54 20.03 -26.93 -7.36
N LYS A 55 19.87 -27.96 -6.51
CA LYS A 55 20.38 -27.97 -5.12
C LYS A 55 21.90 -27.83 -5.02
N ASP A 56 22.61 -28.11 -6.11
CA ASP A 56 24.06 -28.04 -6.21
C ASP A 56 24.56 -26.62 -6.57
N ILE A 57 23.72 -25.59 -6.43
CA ILE A 57 24.06 -24.18 -6.68
C ILE A 57 24.01 -23.43 -5.35
N TYR A 58 25.01 -22.58 -5.08
CA TYR A 58 25.00 -21.73 -3.90
C TYR A 58 23.83 -20.72 -3.98
N PRO A 59 23.02 -20.54 -2.92
CA PRO A 59 21.75 -19.81 -2.99
C PRO A 59 21.90 -18.31 -3.21
N ASP A 60 23.12 -17.78 -3.05
CA ASP A 60 23.45 -16.38 -3.26
C ASP A 60 24.39 -16.20 -4.46
N GLY A 61 24.19 -15.11 -5.19
CA GLY A 61 25.08 -14.63 -6.23
C GLY A 61 25.71 -13.28 -5.87
N TYR A 62 26.65 -12.82 -6.69
CA TYR A 62 27.34 -11.55 -6.51
C TYR A 62 27.16 -10.68 -7.76
N VAL A 63 26.57 -9.51 -7.58
CA VAL A 63 26.37 -8.51 -8.65
C VAL A 63 27.41 -7.41 -8.48
N TYR A 64 28.10 -7.07 -9.56
CA TYR A 64 29.06 -5.97 -9.54
C TYR A 64 28.35 -4.62 -9.64
N GLU A 65 28.60 -3.74 -8.68
CA GLU A 65 28.10 -2.37 -8.67
C GLU A 65 29.18 -1.43 -9.23
N THR A 66 28.93 -0.90 -10.43
CA THR A 66 29.89 -0.03 -11.13
C THR A 66 30.20 1.26 -10.37
N GLY A 67 29.20 1.82 -9.66
CA GLY A 67 29.36 3.06 -8.90
C GLY A 67 30.30 2.93 -7.69
N THR A 68 30.34 1.76 -7.06
CA THR A 68 31.15 1.49 -5.85
C THR A 68 32.38 0.65 -6.14
N SER A 69 32.49 0.08 -7.35
CA SER A 69 33.51 -0.90 -7.71
C SER A 69 33.57 -2.09 -6.74
N SER A 70 32.42 -2.48 -6.19
CA SER A 70 32.29 -3.58 -5.24
C SER A 70 31.26 -4.60 -5.69
N TYR A 71 31.25 -5.76 -5.05
CA TYR A 71 30.23 -6.78 -5.26
C TYR A 71 29.18 -6.72 -4.15
N ARG A 72 27.91 -6.69 -4.53
CA ARG A 72 26.78 -6.88 -3.61
C ARG A 72 26.28 -8.31 -3.70
N VAL A 73 26.04 -8.93 -2.53
CA VAL A 73 25.41 -10.25 -2.43
C VAL A 73 23.92 -10.12 -2.76
N VAL A 74 23.41 -10.99 -3.63
CA VAL A 74 21.98 -11.06 -3.98
C VAL A 74 21.50 -12.50 -3.85
N SER A 75 20.30 -12.70 -3.31
CA SER A 75 19.69 -14.03 -3.33
C SER A 75 19.30 -14.40 -4.76
N LEU A 76 19.56 -15.64 -5.18
CA LEU A 76 19.17 -16.09 -6.52
C LEU A 76 17.65 -16.15 -6.72
N TYR A 77 16.86 -16.15 -5.65
CA TYR A 77 15.40 -16.09 -5.74
C TYR A 77 14.86 -14.66 -5.93
N SER A 78 15.66 -13.63 -5.65
CA SER A 78 15.28 -12.22 -5.83
C SER A 78 15.78 -11.62 -7.15
N LEU A 79 16.19 -12.47 -8.10
CA LEU A 79 16.80 -12.03 -9.36
C LEU A 79 15.86 -11.34 -10.32
N SER A 80 14.54 -11.47 -10.17
CA SER A 80 13.53 -10.92 -11.10
C SER A 80 13.60 -9.40 -11.32
N LYS A 81 14.46 -8.69 -10.58
CA LYS A 81 14.70 -7.25 -10.71
C LYS A 81 16.18 -6.86 -10.85
N GLN A 82 17.10 -7.83 -10.89
CA GLN A 82 18.53 -7.54 -10.94
C GLN A 82 18.97 -7.35 -12.40
N GLU A 83 19.44 -6.16 -12.73
CA GLU A 83 20.03 -5.88 -14.02
C GLU A 83 21.53 -6.21 -14.05
N GLY A 84 21.97 -6.98 -15.04
CA GLY A 84 23.37 -7.29 -15.28
C GLY A 84 23.72 -8.75 -15.13
N ALA A 85 25.01 -9.03 -15.28
CA ALA A 85 25.54 -10.35 -15.07
C ALA A 85 25.89 -10.59 -13.58
N ILE A 86 25.87 -11.86 -13.19
CA ILE A 86 25.87 -12.32 -11.81
C ILE A 86 26.90 -13.42 -11.68
N TRP A 87 27.75 -13.34 -10.66
CA TRP A 87 28.61 -14.45 -10.28
C TRP A 87 27.87 -15.42 -9.40
N ILE A 88 27.86 -16.69 -9.82
CA ILE A 88 27.20 -17.78 -9.11
C ILE A 88 28.19 -18.93 -8.97
N TYR A 89 28.19 -19.56 -7.80
CA TYR A 89 28.99 -20.75 -7.56
C TYR A 89 28.14 -22.01 -7.72
N SER A 90 28.60 -22.96 -8.54
CA SER A 90 28.02 -24.29 -8.65
C SER A 90 28.96 -25.34 -8.04
N PHE A 91 28.42 -26.18 -7.15
CA PHE A 91 29.13 -27.30 -6.55
C PHE A 91 29.31 -28.49 -7.50
N LYS A 92 28.49 -28.55 -8.57
CA LYS A 92 28.45 -29.67 -9.51
C LYS A 92 28.49 -29.21 -10.96
N GLU A 93 29.11 -30.02 -11.80
CA GLU A 93 29.13 -29.82 -13.25
C GLU A 93 27.72 -30.07 -13.82
N GLY A 94 27.24 -29.15 -14.65
CA GLY A 94 25.94 -29.27 -15.32
C GLY A 94 24.73 -28.89 -14.48
N SER A 95 24.91 -28.27 -13.29
CA SER A 95 23.80 -27.72 -12.50
C SER A 95 23.03 -26.68 -13.31
N LYS A 96 21.71 -26.60 -13.13
CA LYS A 96 20.86 -25.71 -13.92
C LYS A 96 20.13 -24.67 -13.08
N ILE A 97 19.97 -23.49 -13.69
CA ILE A 97 18.99 -22.48 -13.29
C ILE A 97 17.95 -22.41 -14.42
N THR A 98 16.69 -22.66 -14.08
CA THR A 98 15.56 -22.57 -15.02
C THR A 98 14.81 -21.29 -14.76
N ILE A 99 14.62 -20.50 -15.81
CA ILE A 99 13.99 -19.19 -15.79
C ILE A 99 12.79 -19.22 -16.74
N ASP A 100 11.70 -18.57 -16.34
CA ASP A 100 10.57 -18.27 -17.20
C ASP A 100 10.63 -16.79 -17.58
N GLY A 101 10.96 -16.51 -18.84
CA GLY A 101 11.27 -15.17 -19.33
C GLY A 101 10.17 -14.58 -20.20
N TRP A 102 9.88 -13.29 -19.98
CA TRP A 102 9.03 -12.44 -20.79
C TRP A 102 9.85 -11.26 -21.34
N ASN A 103 9.57 -10.86 -22.57
CA ASN A 103 10.24 -9.74 -23.25
C ASN A 103 11.78 -9.90 -23.28
N PRO A 104 12.32 -10.55 -24.32
CA PRO A 104 13.76 -10.62 -24.53
C PRO A 104 14.37 -9.23 -24.49
N THR A 105 15.46 -9.06 -23.75
CA THR A 105 16.13 -7.76 -23.67
C THR A 105 16.65 -7.38 -25.04
N ALA A 106 16.11 -6.31 -25.62
CA ALA A 106 16.56 -5.85 -26.92
C ALA A 106 18.00 -5.32 -26.80
N PHE A 107 18.82 -5.57 -27.82
CA PHE A 107 20.22 -5.15 -27.83
C PHE A 107 20.40 -3.65 -27.51
N TYR A 108 19.53 -2.80 -28.06
CA TYR A 108 19.52 -1.36 -27.78
C TYR A 108 19.22 -1.01 -26.30
N GLN A 109 18.35 -1.77 -25.62
CA GLN A 109 18.03 -1.53 -24.20
C GLN A 109 19.21 -1.85 -23.28
N ILE A 110 19.99 -2.89 -23.61
CA ILE A 110 21.22 -3.26 -22.87
C ILE A 110 22.23 -2.13 -22.94
N LEU A 111 22.35 -1.55 -24.13
CA LEU A 111 23.24 -0.43 -24.39
C LEU A 111 22.75 0.83 -23.67
N SER A 112 21.44 1.11 -23.69
CA SER A 112 20.89 2.35 -23.14
C SER A 112 20.79 2.40 -21.62
N LYS A 113 20.59 1.27 -20.94
CA LYS A 113 20.44 1.26 -19.48
C LYS A 113 21.76 1.31 -18.72
N LYS A 114 22.83 0.66 -19.23
CA LYS A 114 24.08 0.46 -18.45
C LYS A 114 25.27 1.32 -18.87
N ILE A 115 25.38 1.67 -20.15
CA ILE A 115 26.53 2.47 -20.63
C ILE A 115 26.36 3.95 -20.25
N TYR A 116 25.11 4.42 -20.08
CA TYR A 116 24.77 5.82 -19.85
C TYR A 116 25.19 6.40 -18.49
N THR A 117 25.38 5.59 -17.45
CA THR A 117 25.55 6.10 -16.07
C THR A 117 27.00 6.40 -15.70
N SER A 118 27.96 6.22 -16.61
CA SER A 118 29.37 6.05 -16.26
C SER A 118 30.34 7.09 -16.87
N ALA A 119 29.94 8.35 -16.96
CA ALA A 119 30.58 9.33 -17.83
C ALA A 119 31.97 9.89 -17.44
N GLN A 120 32.70 9.39 -16.42
CA GLN A 120 33.95 10.07 -15.98
C GLN A 120 35.20 9.22 -15.71
N LYS A 121 35.15 7.88 -15.76
CA LYS A 121 36.35 7.02 -15.61
C LYS A 121 36.31 5.88 -16.63
N PRO A 122 37.46 5.30 -17.04
CA PRO A 122 37.46 4.07 -17.82
C PRO A 122 36.81 2.97 -16.99
N THR A 123 35.51 2.80 -17.18
CA THR A 123 34.71 1.89 -16.39
C THR A 123 34.50 0.58 -17.11
N TRP A 124 34.53 -0.46 -16.30
CA TRP A 124 34.15 -1.79 -16.66
C TRP A 124 32.64 -1.87 -16.59
N ASN A 125 31.99 -2.14 -17.71
CA ASN A 125 30.54 -2.31 -17.78
C ASN A 125 30.23 -3.79 -17.90
N PHE A 126 29.61 -4.36 -16.87
CA PHE A 126 29.17 -5.76 -16.90
C PHE A 126 27.77 -5.82 -17.51
N ILE A 127 27.69 -6.29 -18.75
CA ILE A 127 26.46 -6.30 -19.54
C ILE A 127 25.89 -7.72 -19.68
N THR A 128 24.58 -7.76 -19.87
CA THR A 128 23.86 -8.96 -20.26
C THR A 128 24.03 -9.20 -21.77
N VAL A 129 24.16 -10.45 -22.19
CA VAL A 129 24.07 -10.81 -23.61
C VAL A 129 22.58 -10.88 -23.96
N PRO A 130 22.09 -10.18 -25.02
CA PRO A 130 20.69 -10.28 -25.42
C PRO A 130 20.33 -11.70 -25.81
N LYS A 131 19.03 -11.96 -26.00
CA LYS A 131 18.58 -13.23 -26.57
C LYS A 131 19.19 -13.45 -27.96
N GLY A 132 19.64 -14.67 -28.22
CA GLY A 132 20.45 -14.99 -29.40
C GLY A 132 21.94 -14.78 -29.17
N ASN A 133 22.76 -15.24 -30.11
CA ASN A 133 24.20 -15.10 -29.99
C ASN A 133 24.62 -13.67 -30.31
N LEU A 134 25.44 -13.07 -29.44
CA LEU A 134 26.01 -11.75 -29.68
C LEU A 134 27.28 -11.89 -30.52
N ARG A 135 27.32 -11.27 -31.70
CA ARG A 135 28.52 -11.22 -32.53
C ARG A 135 29.30 -9.95 -32.26
N THR A 136 30.62 -10.05 -32.34
CA THR A 136 31.50 -8.88 -32.14
C THR A 136 31.33 -7.83 -33.23
N ASN A 137 30.95 -8.25 -34.44
CA ASN A 137 30.60 -7.32 -35.52
C ASN A 137 29.37 -6.45 -35.20
N ASP A 138 28.40 -6.97 -34.44
CA ASP A 138 27.24 -6.19 -34.00
C ASP A 138 27.67 -5.07 -33.05
N LEU A 139 28.60 -5.36 -32.13
CA LEU A 139 29.20 -4.38 -31.23
C LEU A 139 30.11 -3.39 -31.96
N LYS A 140 30.81 -3.82 -33.01
CA LYS A 140 31.68 -2.96 -33.82
C LYS A 140 30.90 -1.82 -34.48
N SER A 141 29.65 -2.08 -34.86
CA SER A 141 28.76 -1.07 -35.44
C SER A 141 28.50 0.14 -34.51
N ILE A 142 28.65 -0.09 -33.20
CA ILE A 142 28.48 0.92 -32.16
C ILE A 142 29.80 1.65 -31.90
N CYS A 143 30.88 0.89 -31.69
CA CYS A 143 32.22 1.44 -31.56
C CYS A 143 33.30 0.44 -31.92
N GLU A 144 34.35 0.92 -32.61
CA GLU A 144 35.49 0.10 -32.99
C GLU A 144 36.39 -0.25 -31.79
N ASN A 145 36.49 0.62 -30.78
CA ASN A 145 37.43 0.46 -29.65
C ASN A 145 36.78 -0.13 -28.39
N ILE A 146 36.17 -1.31 -28.55
CA ILE A 146 35.60 -2.09 -27.44
C ILE A 146 36.51 -3.27 -27.13
N ARG A 147 36.80 -3.48 -25.83
CA ARG A 147 37.38 -4.75 -25.36
C ARG A 147 36.34 -5.53 -24.57
N ILE A 148 36.12 -6.77 -24.99
CA ILE A 148 35.18 -7.71 -24.38
C ILE A 148 35.99 -8.67 -23.52
N TYR A 149 35.60 -8.83 -22.26
CA TYR A 149 36.16 -9.81 -21.37
C TYR A 149 35.06 -10.77 -20.92
N HIS A 150 35.30 -12.07 -20.97
CA HIS A 150 34.39 -13.05 -20.40
C HIS A 150 35.16 -14.12 -19.65
N PHE A 151 34.52 -14.72 -18.66
CA PHE A 151 35.11 -15.79 -17.89
C PHE A 151 34.54 -17.12 -18.35
N ASN A 152 35.42 -18.03 -18.75
CA ASN A 152 35.01 -19.39 -19.11
C ASN A 152 35.24 -20.30 -17.90
N ALA A 153 34.15 -20.75 -17.30
CA ALA A 153 34.20 -21.59 -16.12
C ALA A 153 34.73 -23.00 -16.40
N SER A 154 34.68 -23.47 -17.65
CA SER A 154 35.14 -24.82 -18.01
C SER A 154 36.67 -25.00 -17.93
N ASP A 155 37.43 -23.95 -18.24
CA ASP A 155 38.90 -23.94 -18.13
C ASP A 155 39.41 -22.99 -17.03
N ASN A 156 38.50 -22.30 -16.33
CA ASN A 156 38.79 -21.35 -15.26
C ASN A 156 39.71 -20.20 -15.73
N CYS A 157 39.46 -19.72 -16.95
CA CYS A 157 40.26 -18.66 -17.57
C CYS A 157 39.42 -17.46 -18.02
N TRP A 158 40.05 -16.29 -17.99
CA TRP A 158 39.49 -15.09 -18.60
C TRP A 158 39.86 -15.02 -20.07
N TYR A 159 38.95 -14.55 -20.90
CA TYR A 159 39.18 -14.32 -22.32
C TYR A 159 38.97 -12.84 -22.60
N SER A 160 39.82 -12.25 -23.44
CA SER A 160 39.76 -10.86 -23.87
C SER A 160 39.73 -10.81 -25.39
N TYR A 161 38.78 -10.09 -25.96
CA TYR A 161 38.73 -9.78 -27.38
C TYR A 161 38.73 -8.28 -27.59
N ASN A 162 39.64 -7.78 -28.41
CA ASN A 162 39.68 -6.38 -28.80
C ASN A 162 39.06 -6.22 -30.20
N ILE A 163 37.91 -5.53 -30.30
CA ILE A 163 37.16 -5.42 -31.55
C ILE A 163 37.97 -4.72 -32.65
N SER A 164 38.76 -3.69 -32.32
CA SER A 164 39.52 -2.94 -33.34
C SER A 164 40.71 -3.73 -33.86
N SER A 165 41.49 -4.33 -32.95
CA SER A 165 42.69 -5.09 -33.33
C SER A 165 42.41 -6.55 -33.67
N LYS A 166 41.17 -7.02 -33.46
CA LYS A 166 40.75 -8.43 -33.60
C LYS A 166 41.55 -9.41 -32.73
N GLU A 167 42.32 -8.87 -31.78
CA GLU A 167 43.24 -9.63 -30.94
C GLU A 167 42.43 -10.41 -29.91
N TYR A 168 42.62 -11.73 -29.89
CA TYR A 168 41.95 -12.64 -28.97
C TYR A 168 42.98 -13.25 -28.01
N LYS A 169 42.80 -13.01 -26.73
CA LYS A 169 43.72 -13.45 -25.66
C LYS A 169 42.99 -14.23 -24.60
N ARG A 170 43.73 -15.10 -23.90
CA ARG A 170 43.25 -15.85 -22.75
C ARG A 170 44.19 -15.66 -21.56
N PHE A 171 43.67 -15.34 -20.39
CA PHE A 171 44.40 -15.25 -19.13
C PHE A 171 44.12 -16.48 -18.28
N CYS A 172 45.12 -17.34 -18.16
CA CYS A 172 45.11 -18.54 -17.33
C CYS A 172 46.38 -18.54 -16.46
N LYS A 173 46.31 -19.07 -15.23
CA LYS A 173 47.50 -19.28 -14.37
C LYS A 173 48.41 -18.04 -14.28
N ASP A 174 47.79 -16.88 -14.08
CA ASP A 174 48.44 -15.58 -13.92
C ASP A 174 49.21 -15.05 -15.15
N LYS A 175 48.93 -15.57 -16.36
CA LYS A 175 49.58 -15.11 -17.61
C LYS A 175 48.56 -14.95 -18.75
N TRP A 176 48.78 -13.92 -19.57
CA TRP A 176 48.05 -13.75 -20.84
C TRP A 176 48.73 -14.57 -21.94
N GLU A 177 47.95 -15.41 -22.60
CA GLU A 177 48.28 -16.19 -23.78
C GLU A 177 47.58 -15.57 -24.99
N ASP A 178 48.32 -15.37 -26.07
CA ASP A 178 47.77 -14.90 -27.34
C ASP A 178 47.14 -16.08 -28.10
N LEU A 179 45.85 -15.97 -28.42
CA LEU A 179 45.12 -16.96 -29.21
C LEU A 179 45.03 -16.57 -30.70
N GLY A 180 45.60 -15.42 -31.08
CA GLY A 180 45.67 -14.92 -32.45
C GLY A 180 44.61 -13.87 -32.79
N ILE A 181 44.31 -13.77 -34.08
CA ILE A 181 43.37 -12.79 -34.65
C ILE A 181 42.08 -13.53 -35.04
N SER A 182 40.93 -13.07 -34.54
CA SER A 182 39.60 -13.58 -34.94
C SER A 182 38.81 -12.47 -35.62
N GLU A 183 38.22 -12.75 -36.78
CA GLU A 183 37.41 -11.76 -37.52
C GLU A 183 36.11 -11.41 -36.82
N ASP A 184 35.48 -12.41 -36.22
CA ASP A 184 34.27 -12.28 -35.44
C ASP A 184 34.28 -13.32 -34.32
N LEU A 185 33.75 -12.99 -33.15
CA LEU A 185 33.46 -13.96 -32.10
C LEU A 185 31.98 -13.99 -31.81
N GLU A 186 31.48 -15.18 -31.54
CA GLU A 186 30.09 -15.44 -31.21
C GLU A 186 30.00 -15.80 -29.72
N TYR A 187 29.30 -14.97 -28.94
CA TYR A 187 29.04 -15.23 -27.53
C TYR A 187 27.66 -15.85 -27.36
N PRO A 188 27.55 -17.07 -26.80
CA PRO A 188 26.26 -17.70 -26.61
C PRO A 188 25.41 -16.98 -25.57
N GLU A 189 24.11 -17.06 -25.78
CA GLU A 189 23.09 -16.55 -24.86
C GLU A 189 23.30 -17.08 -23.42
N GLY A 190 23.15 -16.20 -22.43
CA GLY A 190 23.28 -16.53 -21.00
C GLY A 190 24.69 -16.36 -20.41
N ILE A 191 25.72 -16.05 -21.21
CA ILE A 191 27.05 -15.70 -20.69
C ILE A 191 27.07 -14.24 -20.19
N GLY A 192 27.72 -13.99 -19.06
CA GLY A 192 28.05 -12.64 -18.60
C GLY A 192 29.33 -12.11 -19.24
N ILE A 193 29.27 -10.92 -19.87
CA ILE A 193 30.43 -10.29 -20.50
C ILE A 193 30.71 -8.90 -19.91
N TRP A 194 31.98 -8.59 -19.76
CA TRP A 194 32.50 -7.30 -19.35
C TRP A 194 32.94 -6.52 -20.58
N LEU A 195 32.39 -5.33 -20.76
CA LEU A 195 32.84 -4.39 -21.77
C LEU A 195 33.70 -3.31 -21.14
N LYS A 196 34.90 -3.14 -21.69
CA LYS A 196 35.72 -1.95 -21.47
C LYS A 196 35.61 -1.09 -22.73
N LEU A 197 34.92 0.04 -22.58
CA LEU A 197 34.76 1.03 -23.64
C LEU A 197 35.93 2.01 -23.58
N ASP A 198 36.52 2.32 -24.72
CA ASP A 198 37.48 3.42 -24.79
C ASP A 198 36.77 4.78 -24.63
N LYS A 199 37.51 5.80 -24.17
CA LYS A 199 36.98 7.14 -23.91
C LYS A 199 36.36 7.76 -25.16
N SER A 200 36.91 7.44 -26.33
CA SER A 200 36.42 7.85 -27.66
C SER A 200 35.03 7.27 -28.00
N CYS A 201 34.72 6.06 -27.52
CA CYS A 201 33.41 5.43 -27.73
C CYS A 201 32.30 6.14 -26.95
N HIS A 202 32.62 6.63 -25.75
CA HIS A 202 31.63 7.26 -24.86
C HIS A 202 30.95 8.46 -25.53
N SER A 203 31.72 9.32 -26.23
CA SER A 203 31.18 10.49 -26.92
C SER A 203 30.32 10.13 -28.14
N ASN A 204 30.71 9.13 -28.93
CA ASN A 204 29.95 8.71 -30.11
C ASN A 204 28.65 8.00 -29.70
N PHE A 205 28.67 7.28 -28.59
CA PHE A 205 27.51 6.60 -28.04
C PHE A 205 26.41 7.59 -27.62
N PHE A 206 26.79 8.71 -26.98
CA PHE A 206 25.84 9.78 -26.65
C PHE A 206 25.17 10.40 -27.87
N ALA A 207 25.89 10.52 -29.00
CA ALA A 207 25.36 11.10 -30.23
C ALA A 207 24.43 10.15 -31.01
N GLN A 208 24.67 8.83 -30.96
CA GLN A 208 23.82 7.86 -31.66
C GLN A 208 22.56 7.51 -30.88
N ALA A 209 22.63 7.43 -29.56
CA ALA A 209 21.49 7.00 -28.77
C ALA A 209 20.43 8.12 -28.59
N SER A 210 20.77 9.39 -28.85
CA SER A 210 19.79 10.46 -29.09
C SER A 210 19.07 10.36 -30.43
N ASN A 211 19.64 9.63 -31.41
CA ASN A 211 19.08 9.50 -32.76
C ASN A 211 18.17 8.27 -32.94
N TYR A 212 18.07 7.39 -31.94
CA TYR A 212 17.31 6.13 -32.05
C TYR A 212 15.82 6.25 -31.64
N GLN A 213 15.40 7.35 -31.03
CA GLN A 213 13.99 7.71 -30.96
C GLN A 213 13.74 8.76 -32.06
N LYS A 214 12.75 8.53 -32.93
CA LYS A 214 12.37 9.49 -33.97
C LYS A 214 12.09 10.84 -33.29
N SER A 215 13.00 11.79 -33.47
CA SER A 215 12.73 13.17 -33.11
C SER A 215 11.62 13.65 -34.03
N CYS A 216 10.57 14.18 -33.43
CA CYS A 216 9.50 14.86 -34.16
C CYS A 216 9.77 16.37 -34.25
N GLU A 217 11.01 16.83 -34.01
CA GLU A 217 11.40 18.21 -34.29
C GLU A 217 11.31 18.49 -35.79
N SER A 218 10.72 19.62 -36.16
CA SER A 218 10.54 20.01 -37.57
C SER A 218 11.88 20.15 -38.30
N ASP A 219 11.97 19.54 -39.49
CA ASP A 219 13.15 19.73 -40.37
C ASP A 219 13.19 21.14 -40.97
N LYS A 220 12.06 21.86 -40.96
CA LYS A 220 11.93 23.20 -41.55
C LYS A 220 12.30 24.30 -40.55
N VAL A 221 11.95 24.13 -39.27
CA VAL A 221 12.15 25.13 -38.22
C VAL A 221 12.63 24.45 -36.94
N ARG A 222 13.92 24.63 -36.63
CA ARG A 222 14.52 24.10 -35.40
C ARG A 222 13.76 24.61 -34.16
N GLY A 223 13.47 23.72 -33.23
CA GLY A 223 12.77 24.00 -31.98
C GLY A 223 11.25 23.92 -32.06
N GLN A 224 10.65 23.61 -33.22
CA GLN A 224 9.21 23.42 -33.36
C GLN A 224 8.82 21.94 -33.48
N PRO A 225 7.64 21.53 -32.98
CA PRO A 225 7.11 20.20 -33.21
C PRO A 225 6.70 20.02 -34.67
N ASP A 226 6.73 18.78 -35.13
CA ASP A 226 6.27 18.32 -36.43
C ASP A 226 5.52 16.99 -36.26
N ASP A 227 4.24 17.09 -35.94
CA ASP A 227 3.36 15.94 -35.74
C ASP A 227 3.22 15.06 -37.00
N GLU A 228 3.56 15.56 -38.20
CA GLU A 228 3.57 14.74 -39.41
C GLU A 228 4.56 13.57 -39.29
N LYS A 229 5.61 13.71 -38.46
CA LYS A 229 6.63 12.68 -38.20
C LYS A 229 6.21 11.58 -37.23
N CYS A 230 5.13 11.78 -36.47
CA CYS A 230 4.59 10.80 -35.53
C CYS A 230 3.54 9.89 -36.20
N ASP A 231 3.25 8.72 -35.65
CA ASP A 231 2.22 7.84 -36.21
C ASP A 231 0.79 8.27 -35.75
N ASP A 232 -0.30 7.75 -36.37
CA ASP A 232 -1.66 8.06 -35.90
C ASP A 232 -1.87 7.55 -34.46
N GLY A 233 -2.38 8.40 -33.58
CA GLY A 233 -2.42 8.10 -32.15
C GLY A 233 -1.16 8.49 -31.36
N GLU A 234 -0.27 9.29 -31.95
CA GLU A 234 0.88 9.90 -31.27
C GLU A 234 0.88 11.43 -31.40
N ALA A 235 1.47 12.13 -30.42
CA ALA A 235 1.64 13.57 -30.35
C ALA A 235 3.12 13.95 -30.20
N CYS A 236 3.55 15.01 -30.89
CA CYS A 236 4.90 15.53 -30.77
C CYS A 236 5.03 16.48 -29.57
N MET A 237 5.72 16.01 -28.54
CA MET A 237 5.82 16.72 -27.26
C MET A 237 7.27 17.04 -26.88
N LEU A 238 7.46 18.21 -26.27
CA LEU A 238 8.75 18.60 -25.71
C LEU A 238 8.94 17.95 -24.34
N VAL A 239 9.76 16.91 -24.28
CA VAL A 239 10.03 16.19 -23.03
C VAL A 239 11.32 16.72 -22.41
N SER A 240 11.21 17.19 -21.16
CA SER A 240 12.36 17.54 -20.33
C SER A 240 13.06 16.26 -19.88
N THR A 241 14.21 15.93 -20.48
CA THR A 241 15.05 14.82 -20.02
C THR A 241 16.21 15.34 -19.19
N SER A 242 16.32 14.88 -17.94
CA SER A 242 17.47 15.17 -17.09
C SER A 242 18.67 14.34 -17.55
N THR A 243 19.75 15.02 -17.91
CA THR A 243 21.03 14.35 -18.17
C THR A 243 21.70 13.99 -16.85
N SER A 244 22.64 13.04 -16.88
CA SER A 244 23.42 12.60 -15.71
C SER A 244 24.27 13.72 -15.08
N SER A 245 24.46 14.86 -15.76
CA SER A 245 25.10 16.06 -15.22
C SER A 245 24.15 17.00 -14.47
N GLY A 246 22.86 16.64 -14.33
CA GLY A 246 21.82 17.50 -13.73
C GLY A 246 21.31 18.59 -14.67
N GLN A 247 21.78 18.63 -15.93
CA GLN A 247 21.28 19.56 -16.92
C GLN A 247 20.02 19.00 -17.57
N THR A 248 18.92 19.76 -17.52
CA THR A 248 17.68 19.42 -18.21
C THR A 248 17.83 19.78 -19.69
N VAL A 249 17.66 18.79 -20.58
CA VAL A 249 17.63 19.00 -22.02
C VAL A 249 16.23 18.69 -22.52
N ASN A 250 15.66 19.65 -23.24
CA ASN A 250 14.33 19.54 -23.84
C ASN A 250 14.46 18.91 -25.23
N VAL A 251 13.79 17.79 -25.45
CA VAL A 251 13.84 17.06 -26.74
C VAL A 251 12.42 16.79 -27.21
N TRP A 252 12.14 17.04 -28.49
CA TRP A 252 10.87 16.71 -29.13
C TRP A 252 10.76 15.21 -29.40
N LYS A 253 9.72 14.57 -28.87
CA LYS A 253 9.47 13.13 -29.02
C LYS A 253 8.01 12.85 -29.35
N CYS A 254 7.77 11.85 -30.20
CA CYS A 254 6.45 11.26 -30.34
C CYS A 254 6.09 10.49 -29.07
N ILE A 255 4.96 10.83 -28.47
CA ILE A 255 4.39 10.18 -27.29
C ILE A 255 3.00 9.69 -27.69
N SER A 256 2.58 8.52 -27.23
CA SER A 256 1.23 8.03 -27.54
C SER A 256 0.16 8.94 -26.92
N CYS A 257 -1.00 9.10 -27.58
CA CYS A 257 -2.12 9.85 -27.01
C CYS A 257 -2.58 9.22 -25.67
N GLU A 258 -2.35 7.92 -25.46
CA GLU A 258 -2.68 7.25 -24.21
C GLU A 258 -1.74 7.65 -23.06
N GLU A 259 -0.44 7.82 -23.33
CA GLU A 259 0.54 8.33 -22.35
C GLU A 259 0.26 9.79 -21.94
N LEU A 260 -0.36 10.62 -22.81
CA LEU A 260 -0.82 11.97 -22.43
C LEU A 260 -1.79 11.93 -21.25
N ASN A 261 -2.63 10.88 -21.13
CA ASN A 261 -3.56 10.73 -20.01
C ASN A 261 -2.85 10.56 -18.66
N GLN A 262 -1.60 10.08 -18.66
CA GLN A 262 -0.80 9.92 -17.44
C GLN A 262 -0.04 11.20 -17.08
N LEU A 263 0.35 11.98 -18.09
CA LEU A 263 1.08 13.24 -17.91
C LEU A 263 0.18 14.37 -17.39
N TYR A 264 -1.12 14.35 -17.75
CA TYR A 264 -2.10 15.37 -17.37
C TYR A 264 -3.28 14.74 -16.62
N PRO A 265 -3.19 14.54 -15.29
CA PRO A 265 -4.27 13.95 -14.50
C PRO A 265 -5.48 14.90 -14.35
N ASP A 266 -5.30 16.20 -14.55
CA ASP A 266 -6.40 17.17 -14.57
C ASP A 266 -7.17 17.11 -15.91
N GLN A 267 -8.49 16.93 -15.83
CA GLN A 267 -9.35 16.74 -17.00
C GLN A 267 -9.45 17.98 -17.91
N ASN A 268 -9.23 19.18 -17.38
CA ASN A 268 -9.25 20.41 -18.17
C ASN A 268 -7.91 20.62 -18.89
N GLU A 269 -6.79 20.36 -18.21
CA GLU A 269 -5.46 20.39 -18.86
C GLU A 269 -5.35 19.33 -19.95
N LEU A 270 -5.83 18.12 -19.66
CA LEU A 270 -5.89 17.04 -20.65
C LEU A 270 -6.76 17.43 -21.85
N ALA A 271 -7.95 18.00 -21.63
CA ALA A 271 -8.81 18.46 -22.72
C ALA A 271 -8.16 19.55 -23.58
N GLU A 272 -7.36 20.43 -22.98
CA GLU A 272 -6.60 21.46 -23.71
C GLU A 272 -5.40 20.90 -24.48
N GLU A 273 -4.75 19.84 -23.99
CA GLU A 273 -3.66 19.17 -24.71
C GLU A 273 -4.21 18.29 -25.85
N CYS A 274 -5.32 17.59 -25.66
CA CYS A 274 -5.94 16.73 -26.69
C CYS A 274 -6.63 17.48 -27.84
N LYS A 275 -6.47 18.80 -27.93
CA LYS A 275 -7.09 19.62 -28.97
C LYS A 275 -6.42 19.37 -30.33
N PRO A 276 -7.19 19.20 -31.42
CA PRO A 276 -6.63 19.03 -32.75
C PRO A 276 -5.74 20.19 -33.18
N GLU A 277 -5.92 21.40 -32.62
CA GLU A 277 -5.06 22.55 -32.90
C GLU A 277 -3.65 22.42 -32.29
N LYS A 278 -3.47 21.61 -31.25
CA LYS A 278 -2.17 21.34 -30.63
C LYS A 278 -1.54 20.05 -31.15
N HIS A 279 -2.33 18.97 -31.18
CA HIS A 279 -1.88 17.63 -31.60
C HIS A 279 -2.89 17.06 -32.61
N PRO A 280 -2.72 17.29 -33.92
CA PRO A 280 -3.73 16.96 -34.93
C PRO A 280 -4.02 15.45 -35.08
N LYS A 281 -3.16 14.59 -34.53
CA LYS A 281 -3.30 13.13 -34.51
C LYS A 281 -3.89 12.58 -33.22
N CYS A 282 -4.11 13.44 -32.22
CA CYS A 282 -4.85 13.11 -31.01
C CYS A 282 -6.22 13.81 -31.02
N GLY A 283 -7.18 13.23 -30.30
CA GLY A 283 -8.46 13.85 -30.06
C GLY A 283 -9.07 13.38 -28.75
N LEU A 284 -9.95 14.21 -28.21
CA LEU A 284 -10.61 13.97 -26.93
C LEU A 284 -11.80 13.03 -27.12
N GLN A 285 -11.76 11.87 -26.48
CA GLN A 285 -12.87 10.92 -26.45
C GLN A 285 -13.57 10.96 -25.09
N THR A 286 -14.90 10.77 -25.08
CA THR A 286 -15.68 10.65 -23.84
C THR A 286 -16.01 9.19 -23.59
N LYS A 287 -15.63 8.69 -22.41
CA LYS A 287 -16.00 7.37 -21.89
C LYS A 287 -17.05 7.55 -20.80
N ILE A 288 -18.16 6.83 -20.92
CA ILE A 288 -19.15 6.74 -19.84
C ILE A 288 -18.78 5.51 -19.00
N SER A 289 -18.36 5.74 -17.76
CA SER A 289 -18.02 4.68 -16.80
C SER A 289 -18.76 4.94 -15.50
N GLU A 290 -19.54 3.95 -15.03
CA GLU A 290 -20.30 4.03 -13.77
C GLU A 290 -21.20 5.28 -13.66
N GLY A 291 -21.81 5.68 -14.78
CA GLY A 291 -22.70 6.85 -14.82
C GLY A 291 -21.98 8.20 -14.79
N LYS A 292 -20.64 8.22 -14.89
CA LYS A 292 -19.84 9.46 -15.01
C LYS A 292 -19.19 9.54 -16.39
N GLU A 293 -19.18 10.73 -16.96
CA GLU A 293 -18.39 11.06 -18.16
C GLU A 293 -16.94 11.31 -17.75
N ILE A 294 -16.02 10.56 -18.35
CA ILE A 294 -14.58 10.72 -18.20
C ILE A 294 -14.01 11.03 -19.59
N LYS A 295 -13.19 12.07 -19.70
CA LYS A 295 -12.53 12.42 -20.95
C LYS A 295 -11.10 11.88 -20.96
N PHE A 296 -10.66 11.41 -22.12
CA PHE A 296 -9.30 10.91 -22.31
C PHE A 296 -8.84 11.17 -23.76
N CYS A 297 -7.54 11.36 -23.93
CA CYS A 297 -6.90 11.45 -25.24
C CYS A 297 -6.89 10.08 -25.91
N THR A 298 -7.25 10.04 -27.19
CA THR A 298 -7.10 8.89 -28.08
C THR A 298 -6.65 9.36 -29.46
N ALA A 299 -6.47 8.45 -30.42
CA ALA A 299 -6.20 8.82 -31.81
C ALA A 299 -7.34 9.68 -32.38
N ALA A 300 -7.02 10.71 -33.15
CA ALA A 300 -8.02 11.64 -33.71
C ALA A 300 -9.13 10.91 -34.49
N SER A 301 -8.75 9.82 -35.19
CA SER A 301 -9.65 8.91 -35.91
C SER A 301 -10.74 8.26 -35.04
N LYS A 302 -10.57 8.22 -33.71
CA LYS A 302 -11.51 7.63 -32.74
C LYS A 302 -12.21 8.66 -31.85
N SER A 303 -11.82 9.93 -31.92
CA SER A 303 -12.30 10.98 -31.02
C SER A 303 -13.81 11.26 -31.11
N SER A 304 -14.43 10.98 -32.26
CA SER A 304 -15.88 11.13 -32.46
C SER A 304 -16.72 9.98 -31.90
N LEU A 305 -16.10 8.90 -31.43
CA LEU A 305 -16.80 7.72 -30.91
C LEU A 305 -17.07 7.89 -29.41
N ILE A 306 -18.28 7.58 -28.97
CA ILE A 306 -18.58 7.48 -27.53
C ILE A 306 -18.28 6.06 -27.11
N ARG A 307 -17.42 5.90 -26.09
CA ARG A 307 -17.04 4.57 -25.60
C ARG A 307 -17.88 4.20 -24.37
N CYS A 308 -18.64 3.10 -24.48
CA CYS A 308 -19.36 2.49 -23.37
C CYS A 308 -18.59 1.24 -22.90
N GLY A 309 -17.85 1.36 -21.79
CA GLY A 309 -16.95 0.29 -21.35
C GLY A 309 -15.84 0.04 -22.37
N ASP A 310 -15.85 -1.13 -23.01
CA ASP A 310 -14.89 -1.54 -24.05
C ASP A 310 -15.44 -1.55 -25.48
N ARG A 311 -16.68 -1.08 -25.68
CA ARG A 311 -17.31 -1.00 -27.00
C ARG A 311 -17.52 0.45 -27.45
N ASP A 312 -17.24 0.73 -28.71
CA ASP A 312 -17.58 1.99 -29.37
C ASP A 312 -19.05 1.94 -29.88
N CYS A 313 -19.87 2.93 -29.53
CA CYS A 313 -21.25 3.06 -30.05
C CYS A 313 -21.29 3.97 -31.29
N GLU A 314 -22.24 3.74 -32.20
CA GLU A 314 -22.44 4.54 -33.41
C GLU A 314 -23.15 5.88 -33.13
N GLN A 315 -23.10 6.80 -34.11
CA GLN A 315 -23.67 8.14 -34.00
C GLN A 315 -25.19 8.10 -33.77
N GLY A 316 -25.65 8.55 -32.59
CA GLY A 316 -27.07 8.64 -32.24
C GLY A 316 -27.52 7.75 -31.08
N GLU A 317 -26.67 6.81 -30.65
CA GLU A 317 -26.91 5.94 -29.51
C GLU A 317 -26.18 6.49 -28.27
N LYS A 318 -26.93 6.76 -27.19
CA LYS A 318 -26.37 7.45 -26.00
C LYS A 318 -26.58 6.72 -24.67
N CYS A 319 -27.44 5.70 -24.63
CA CYS A 319 -27.71 4.96 -23.40
C CYS A 319 -27.27 3.50 -23.50
N CYS A 320 -26.55 3.02 -22.50
CA CYS A 320 -25.98 1.67 -22.46
C CYS A 320 -26.65 0.86 -21.36
N VAL A 321 -27.04 -0.37 -21.68
CA VAL A 321 -27.82 -1.21 -20.75
C VAL A 321 -27.21 -2.59 -20.63
N TRP A 322 -27.17 -3.06 -19.39
CA TRP A 322 -26.76 -4.40 -19.01
C TRP A 322 -27.79 -5.45 -19.43
N LYS A 323 -27.35 -6.44 -20.21
CA LYS A 323 -28.16 -7.60 -20.54
C LYS A 323 -27.44 -8.87 -20.08
N THR A 324 -27.98 -9.50 -19.04
CA THR A 324 -27.54 -10.82 -18.60
C THR A 324 -28.21 -11.89 -19.47
N SER A 325 -27.44 -12.52 -20.36
CA SER A 325 -27.91 -13.67 -21.15
C SER A 325 -28.01 -14.90 -20.25
N LEU A 326 -29.20 -15.52 -20.21
CA LEU A 326 -29.57 -16.58 -19.26
C LEU A 326 -29.48 -17.99 -19.85
N LEU A 327 -28.51 -18.25 -20.73
CA LEU A 327 -28.22 -19.61 -21.19
C LEU A 327 -26.82 -19.99 -20.68
N GLY A 328 -26.85 -20.83 -19.64
CA GLY A 328 -25.78 -21.01 -18.68
C GLY A 328 -24.44 -21.50 -19.24
N LEU A 329 -23.43 -21.21 -18.42
CA LEU A 329 -22.03 -21.65 -18.43
C LEU A 329 -20.99 -20.65 -18.96
N ASN A 330 -21.38 -19.45 -19.37
CA ASN A 330 -20.42 -18.38 -19.67
C ASN A 330 -21.07 -17.00 -19.45
N LEU A 331 -20.70 -16.32 -18.36
CA LEU A 331 -21.15 -14.95 -18.02
C LEU A 331 -20.46 -13.94 -18.94
N TRP A 332 -20.97 -13.75 -20.15
CA TRP A 332 -20.44 -12.75 -21.07
C TRP A 332 -21.32 -11.50 -20.97
N TRP A 333 -20.70 -10.40 -20.56
CA TRP A 333 -21.37 -9.11 -20.40
C TRP A 333 -21.52 -8.46 -21.77
N ASN A 334 -22.74 -8.37 -22.29
CA ASN A 334 -23.00 -7.69 -23.55
C ASN A 334 -23.53 -6.27 -23.27
N TYR A 335 -22.79 -5.28 -23.77
CA TYR A 335 -23.22 -3.88 -23.82
C TYR A 335 -24.04 -3.66 -25.10
N GLU A 336 -25.33 -3.31 -24.95
CA GLU A 336 -26.19 -2.86 -26.04
C GLU A 336 -26.40 -1.34 -25.92
N CYS A 337 -26.21 -0.62 -27.03
CA CYS A 337 -26.44 0.82 -27.15
C CYS A 337 -27.92 1.05 -27.52
N TYR A 338 -28.57 2.07 -26.93
CA TYR A 338 -30.00 2.38 -27.12
C TYR A 338 -30.22 3.86 -27.47
N ASN A 339 -31.31 4.11 -28.21
CA ASN A 339 -31.74 5.45 -28.62
C ASN A 339 -32.37 6.22 -27.44
N PRO A 340 -31.87 7.42 -27.10
CA PRO A 340 -32.30 8.20 -25.94
C PRO A 340 -33.73 8.76 -26.03
N GLN A 341 -34.42 8.70 -27.18
CA GLN A 341 -35.81 9.15 -27.28
C GLN A 341 -36.80 8.28 -26.47
N TYR A 342 -36.50 7.01 -26.26
CA TYR A 342 -37.43 6.06 -25.64
C TYR A 342 -36.98 5.61 -24.24
N PHE A 343 -35.68 5.78 -23.94
CA PHE A 343 -35.03 5.22 -22.76
C PHE A 343 -34.06 6.22 -22.14
N GLY A 344 -34.24 6.48 -20.85
CA GLY A 344 -33.33 7.27 -20.04
C GLY A 344 -32.44 6.35 -19.21
N CYS A 345 -31.18 6.75 -19.03
CA CYS A 345 -30.26 6.10 -18.11
C CYS A 345 -30.55 6.62 -16.69
N GLY A 346 -31.21 5.81 -15.86
CA GLY A 346 -31.39 6.10 -14.44
C GLY A 346 -30.31 5.44 -13.58
N ASP A 347 -30.23 5.83 -12.31
CA ASP A 347 -29.19 5.38 -11.36
C ASP A 347 -29.12 3.84 -11.20
N ASN A 348 -30.16 3.10 -11.60
CA ASN A 348 -30.26 1.63 -11.50
C ASN A 348 -30.66 0.94 -12.83
N GLY A 349 -30.38 1.55 -13.99
CA GLY A 349 -30.65 0.95 -15.32
C GLY A 349 -31.67 1.73 -16.18
N ILE A 350 -32.26 1.06 -17.19
CA ILE A 350 -33.23 1.70 -18.11
C ILE A 350 -34.44 2.21 -17.31
N LYS A 351 -34.75 3.49 -17.48
CA LYS A 351 -36.04 4.07 -17.11
C LYS A 351 -36.78 4.44 -18.40
N CYS A 352 -38.01 3.96 -18.56
CA CYS A 352 -38.87 4.43 -19.65
C CYS A 352 -39.21 5.91 -19.40
N ILE A 353 -39.14 6.74 -20.44
CA ILE A 353 -39.30 8.19 -20.31
C ILE A 353 -40.78 8.60 -20.17
N ASP A 354 -41.75 7.69 -20.27
CA ASP A 354 -43.19 8.02 -20.20
C ASP A 354 -44.05 7.11 -19.28
N SER A 355 -45.11 7.71 -18.73
CA SER A 355 -46.20 7.26 -17.85
C SER A 355 -47.00 6.02 -18.30
N THR A 356 -46.61 5.40 -19.40
CA THR A 356 -47.32 4.36 -20.12
C THR A 356 -47.44 3.05 -19.32
N CYS A 357 -46.36 2.61 -18.64
CA CYS A 357 -46.38 1.42 -17.76
C CYS A 357 -47.36 1.62 -16.57
N ASP A 358 -47.43 2.84 -16.02
CA ASP A 358 -48.31 3.17 -14.89
C ASP A 358 -49.78 3.28 -15.30
N SER A 359 -50.07 3.89 -16.46
CA SER A 359 -51.43 3.99 -17.01
C SER A 359 -52.02 2.60 -17.32
N LEU A 360 -51.19 1.68 -17.81
CA LEU A 360 -51.57 0.29 -18.11
C LEU A 360 -51.84 -0.56 -16.84
N CYS A 361 -51.07 -0.41 -15.76
CA CYS A 361 -51.35 -1.11 -14.49
C CYS A 361 -52.60 -0.55 -13.78
N ARG A 362 -52.86 0.76 -13.86
CA ARG A 362 -54.06 1.38 -13.27
C ARG A 362 -55.34 0.99 -13.98
N SER A 363 -55.34 0.94 -15.32
CA SER A 363 -56.52 0.53 -16.10
C SER A 363 -56.96 -0.93 -15.84
N ASN A 364 -56.08 -1.75 -15.26
CA ASN A 364 -56.35 -3.14 -14.88
C ASN A 364 -56.56 -3.34 -13.36
N ASN A 365 -56.72 -2.27 -12.56
CA ASN A 365 -56.88 -2.31 -11.10
C ASN A 365 -55.71 -2.96 -10.31
N LEU A 366 -54.48 -2.85 -10.82
CA LEU A 366 -53.29 -3.50 -10.22
C LEU A 366 -52.29 -2.52 -9.59
N GLY A 367 -52.67 -1.26 -9.34
CA GLY A 367 -51.79 -0.28 -8.67
C GLY A 367 -50.80 0.41 -9.63
N MET A 368 -49.56 0.64 -9.18
CA MET A 368 -48.48 1.26 -9.96
C MET A 368 -47.66 0.19 -10.70
N GLY A 369 -47.14 0.54 -11.88
CA GLY A 369 -46.43 -0.35 -12.78
C GLY A 369 -44.97 0.03 -12.98
N SER A 370 -44.07 -0.96 -12.96
CA SER A 370 -42.66 -0.79 -13.35
C SER A 370 -42.32 -1.69 -14.53
N CYS A 371 -41.46 -1.18 -15.42
CA CYS A 371 -40.90 -1.96 -16.52
C CYS A 371 -39.58 -2.69 -16.11
N SER A 372 -39.15 -2.57 -14.84
CA SER A 372 -38.04 -3.33 -14.26
C SER A 372 -38.51 -4.62 -13.58
N LYS A 373 -37.75 -5.70 -13.76
CA LYS A 373 -38.06 -7.04 -13.23
C LYS A 373 -37.95 -7.03 -11.70
N SER A 374 -39.07 -7.15 -10.99
CA SER A 374 -39.08 -7.29 -9.52
C SER A 374 -39.29 -8.75 -9.14
N THR A 375 -38.43 -9.28 -8.26
CA THR A 375 -38.51 -10.67 -7.77
C THR A 375 -39.63 -10.88 -6.75
N SER A 376 -40.25 -9.80 -6.27
CA SER A 376 -41.24 -9.82 -5.17
C SER A 376 -42.67 -9.46 -5.61
N THR A 377 -42.90 -9.11 -6.88
CA THR A 377 -44.23 -8.77 -7.39
C THR A 377 -44.82 -9.92 -8.23
N PRO A 378 -45.98 -10.49 -7.84
CA PRO A 378 -46.49 -11.72 -8.45
C PRO A 378 -47.30 -11.52 -9.75
N ALA A 379 -47.51 -10.29 -10.24
CA ALA A 379 -48.31 -10.02 -11.45
C ALA A 379 -47.46 -9.43 -12.59
N TYR A 380 -47.36 -10.19 -13.69
CA TYR A 380 -46.63 -9.87 -14.92
C TYR A 380 -47.59 -9.81 -16.12
N ASN A 381 -47.46 -8.78 -16.96
CA ASN A 381 -48.19 -8.64 -18.23
C ASN A 381 -47.29 -8.08 -19.34
N GLU A 382 -47.47 -8.57 -20.58
CA GLU A 382 -46.76 -8.10 -21.78
C GLU A 382 -47.67 -7.29 -22.71
N PHE A 383 -47.14 -6.19 -23.26
CA PHE A 383 -47.86 -5.30 -24.18
C PHE A 383 -46.99 -4.97 -25.40
N THR A 384 -47.61 -4.60 -26.53
CA THR A 384 -46.89 -4.18 -27.74
C THR A 384 -47.07 -2.69 -27.96
N ILE A 385 -45.98 -1.94 -28.08
CA ILE A 385 -45.94 -0.50 -28.38
C ILE A 385 -45.10 -0.32 -29.65
N ASP A 386 -45.68 0.28 -30.69
CA ASP A 386 -45.06 0.49 -32.02
C ASP A 386 -44.37 -0.76 -32.60
N GLY A 387 -45.03 -1.91 -32.46
CA GLY A 387 -44.53 -3.20 -32.98
C GLY A 387 -43.47 -3.89 -32.12
N LYS A 388 -43.07 -3.31 -30.97
CA LYS A 388 -42.13 -3.93 -30.02
C LYS A 388 -42.82 -4.35 -28.72
N LYS A 389 -42.52 -5.56 -28.25
CA LYS A 389 -43.08 -6.10 -27.00
C LYS A 389 -42.34 -5.57 -25.77
N VAL A 390 -43.09 -5.16 -24.74
CA VAL A 390 -42.61 -4.61 -23.47
C VAL A 390 -43.34 -5.29 -22.31
N ALA A 391 -42.61 -5.73 -21.29
CA ALA A 391 -43.14 -6.39 -20.09
C ALA A 391 -43.29 -5.41 -18.90
N CYS A 392 -44.43 -5.46 -18.20
CA CYS A 392 -44.76 -4.61 -17.04
C CYS A 392 -45.12 -5.45 -15.79
N TYR A 393 -44.73 -5.00 -14.60
CA TYR A 393 -44.97 -5.67 -13.30
C TYR A 393 -45.77 -4.75 -12.34
N CYS A 394 -46.80 -5.27 -11.64
CA CYS A 394 -47.72 -4.48 -10.77
C CYS A 394 -47.91 -5.07 -9.33
N GLU A 395 -48.24 -4.27 -8.30
CA GLU A 395 -48.26 -4.66 -6.84
C GLU A 395 -49.61 -4.44 -6.10
N LYS A 396 -49.98 -5.29 -5.10
CA LYS A 396 -51.29 -5.27 -4.36
C LYS A 396 -51.12 -5.35 -2.82
N TYR A 397 -51.86 -4.56 -2.03
CA TYR A 397 -51.69 -4.42 -0.55
C TYR A 397 -52.64 -5.29 0.33
N PRO A 398 -52.16 -5.87 1.47
CA PRO A 398 -53.03 -6.24 2.60
C PRO A 398 -52.58 -5.74 4.02
N PRO A 399 -53.47 -5.78 5.05
CA PRO A 399 -53.31 -5.07 6.33
C PRO A 399 -53.03 -6.00 7.54
N SER A 400 -51.78 -6.04 8.03
CA SER A 400 -51.45 -6.44 9.42
C SER A 400 -50.03 -5.97 9.76
N ARG A 401 -49.88 -4.89 10.55
CA ARG A 401 -48.58 -4.38 10.99
C ARG A 401 -48.58 -3.92 12.46
N CYS A 402 -47.80 -4.60 13.31
CA CYS A 402 -46.97 -3.96 14.35
C CYS A 402 -45.62 -4.67 14.24
N LYS A 403 -44.69 -4.03 13.52
CA LYS A 403 -43.30 -4.48 13.36
C LYS A 403 -42.41 -3.45 14.04
N ILE A 404 -41.53 -3.90 14.93
CA ILE A 404 -40.34 -3.14 15.31
C ILE A 404 -39.31 -3.49 14.25
N GLY A 405 -38.84 -2.50 13.48
CA GLY A 405 -37.77 -2.74 12.49
C GLY A 405 -36.51 -3.26 13.20
N GLU A 406 -35.91 -4.33 12.67
CA GLU A 406 -34.88 -5.15 13.32
C GLU A 406 -33.85 -4.34 14.14
N PRO A 407 -33.90 -4.39 15.48
CA PRO A 407 -32.93 -3.72 16.32
C PRO A 407 -31.82 -4.73 16.64
N LYS A 408 -30.73 -4.69 15.88
CA LYS A 408 -29.47 -5.31 16.32
C LYS A 408 -28.51 -4.21 16.77
N LEU A 409 -28.62 -3.85 18.05
CA LEU A 409 -27.61 -3.02 18.70
C LEU A 409 -26.57 -3.92 19.37
N ASP A 410 -25.56 -4.38 18.64
CA ASP A 410 -24.34 -4.93 19.26
C ASP A 410 -23.23 -3.87 19.16
N LEU A 411 -23.16 -2.99 20.16
CA LEU A 411 -22.13 -1.94 20.23
C LEU A 411 -21.00 -2.37 21.15
N THR A 412 -19.76 -2.34 20.66
CA THR A 412 -18.56 -2.56 21.49
C THR A 412 -17.78 -1.26 21.62
N TYR A 413 -17.49 -0.84 22.85
CA TYR A 413 -16.65 0.33 23.15
C TYR A 413 -15.30 -0.12 23.71
N SER A 414 -14.22 0.44 23.18
CA SER A 414 -12.85 0.20 23.65
C SER A 414 -12.38 1.40 24.49
N ILE A 415 -12.02 1.18 25.75
CA ILE A 415 -11.60 2.25 26.68
C ILE A 415 -10.21 1.92 27.24
N SER A 416 -9.33 2.92 27.28
CA SER A 416 -7.99 2.80 27.90
C SER A 416 -8.12 2.81 29.43
N PRO A 417 -7.38 1.96 30.17
CA PRO A 417 -7.45 1.91 31.64
C PRO A 417 -7.15 3.25 32.33
N ASP A 418 -6.37 4.11 31.70
CA ASP A 418 -5.86 5.36 32.30
C ASP A 418 -6.79 6.56 32.09
N GLU A 419 -7.90 6.41 31.36
CA GLU A 419 -8.81 7.50 30.99
C GLU A 419 -10.29 7.14 31.26
N LEU A 420 -10.61 6.71 32.49
CA LEU A 420 -11.99 6.49 32.91
C LEU A 420 -12.71 7.83 33.19
N PRO A 421 -13.68 8.27 32.35
CA PRO A 421 -14.45 9.47 32.64
C PRO A 421 -15.41 9.24 33.82
N LYS A 422 -15.60 10.24 34.68
CA LYS A 422 -16.53 10.18 35.83
C LYS A 422 -18.01 10.01 35.42
N GLN A 423 -18.35 10.35 34.18
CA GLN A 423 -19.71 10.24 33.63
C GLN A 423 -19.60 9.87 32.14
N PHE A 424 -20.43 8.94 31.69
CA PHE A 424 -20.47 8.49 30.31
C PHE A 424 -21.86 8.75 29.74
N THR A 425 -21.94 9.57 28.70
CA THR A 425 -23.19 9.89 28.00
C THR A 425 -23.20 9.14 26.68
N LEU A 426 -24.17 8.23 26.50
CA LEU A 426 -24.34 7.51 25.26
C LEU A 426 -25.11 8.41 24.28
N SER A 427 -24.40 9.34 23.62
CA SER A 427 -24.98 10.17 22.55
C SER A 427 -24.76 9.51 21.19
N LYS A 428 -25.48 8.40 20.93
CA LYS A 428 -25.61 7.89 19.57
C LYS A 428 -27.09 7.90 19.23
N ASP A 429 -27.42 8.45 18.07
CA ASP A 429 -28.80 8.61 17.60
C ASP A 429 -29.45 7.23 17.41
N LEU A 430 -30.16 6.76 18.44
CA LEU A 430 -30.90 5.51 18.39
C LEU A 430 -32.24 5.76 17.69
N SER A 431 -32.25 5.62 16.37
CA SER A 431 -33.47 5.76 15.58
C SER A 431 -34.27 4.45 15.60
N ILE A 432 -35.18 4.30 16.56
CA ILE A 432 -36.12 3.17 16.61
C ILE A 432 -37.46 3.60 16.01
N SER A 433 -37.93 2.90 14.98
CA SER A 433 -39.28 3.07 14.44
C SER A 433 -40.20 1.97 14.96
N PHE A 434 -41.34 2.35 15.53
CA PHE A 434 -42.34 1.42 16.05
C PHE A 434 -43.75 1.87 15.67
N GLU A 435 -44.61 0.91 15.32
CA GLU A 435 -46.02 1.11 14.97
C GLU A 435 -46.95 0.68 16.13
N CYS A 436 -46.57 0.91 17.38
CA CYS A 436 -47.28 0.37 18.54
C CYS A 436 -47.52 1.46 19.60
N SER A 437 -48.64 1.38 20.33
CA SER A 437 -49.18 2.46 21.17
C SER A 437 -48.45 2.66 22.51
N ASN A 438 -47.86 1.60 23.08
CA ASN A 438 -46.99 1.70 24.26
C ASN A 438 -45.76 0.78 24.11
N VAL A 439 -44.58 1.27 24.49
CA VAL A 439 -43.33 0.50 24.52
C VAL A 439 -42.57 0.86 25.80
N VAL A 440 -42.20 -0.15 26.60
CA VAL A 440 -41.42 0.05 27.85
C VAL A 440 -40.00 -0.47 27.65
N PHE A 441 -39.00 0.37 27.90
CA PHE A 441 -37.59 0.00 27.78
C PHE A 441 -37.00 -0.45 29.13
N LYS A 442 -36.26 -1.55 29.12
CA LYS A 442 -35.56 -2.12 30.28
C LYS A 442 -34.06 -2.17 30.01
N ILE A 443 -33.27 -1.75 30.99
CA ILE A 443 -31.81 -1.85 30.94
C ILE A 443 -31.35 -2.72 32.11
N VAL A 444 -30.63 -3.79 31.80
CA VAL A 444 -30.10 -4.75 32.78
C VAL A 444 -28.59 -4.64 32.83
N LYS A 445 -28.05 -4.34 34.01
CA LYS A 445 -26.60 -4.29 34.29
C LYS A 445 -26.28 -5.37 35.32
N ASP A 446 -25.44 -6.36 34.96
CA ASP A 446 -24.96 -7.41 35.88
C ASP A 446 -26.09 -8.01 36.75
N ASP A 447 -27.22 -8.36 36.11
CA ASP A 447 -28.46 -8.88 36.72
C ASP A 447 -29.27 -7.94 37.66
N VAL A 448 -28.91 -6.65 37.72
CA VAL A 448 -29.70 -5.62 38.43
C VAL A 448 -30.53 -4.81 37.43
N GLU A 449 -31.85 -4.88 37.55
CA GLU A 449 -32.80 -4.22 36.65
C GLU A 449 -33.05 -2.76 37.04
N LYS A 450 -32.99 -1.85 36.07
CA LYS A 450 -33.56 -0.50 36.18
C LYS A 450 -34.60 -0.28 35.07
N ARG A 451 -35.84 0.00 35.49
CA ARG A 451 -36.99 0.18 34.60
C ARG A 451 -37.19 1.65 34.23
N VAL A 452 -37.37 1.95 32.95
CA VAL A 452 -37.75 3.29 32.46
C VAL A 452 -39.02 3.16 31.64
N VAL A 453 -40.14 3.69 32.16
CA VAL A 453 -41.46 3.59 31.53
C VAL A 453 -41.69 4.83 30.65
N TYR A 454 -42.00 4.61 29.37
CA TYR A 454 -42.49 5.64 28.46
C TYR A 454 -43.97 5.44 28.22
N SER A 455 -44.79 6.43 28.60
CA SER A 455 -46.18 6.58 28.16
C SER A 455 -46.30 7.92 27.44
N THR A 456 -46.99 7.96 26.29
CA THR A 456 -47.21 9.22 25.57
C THR A 456 -47.99 10.19 26.46
N PRO A 457 -47.47 11.39 26.77
CA PRO A 457 -48.14 12.31 27.67
C PRO A 457 -49.28 13.04 26.96
N THR A 458 -50.46 13.07 27.58
CA THR A 458 -51.35 14.23 27.48
C THR A 458 -50.75 15.35 28.34
N LEU A 459 -50.25 16.42 27.71
CA LEU A 459 -49.65 17.61 28.35
C LEU A 459 -50.63 18.30 29.34
N PRO A 460 -50.16 19.06 30.37
CA PRO A 460 -48.90 19.83 30.39
C PRO A 460 -47.96 19.66 31.60
N ASP A 461 -46.76 20.24 31.42
CA ASP A 461 -45.67 20.58 32.36
C ASP A 461 -44.68 19.50 32.80
N SER A 462 -43.69 19.22 31.93
CA SER A 462 -42.26 19.12 32.33
C SER A 462 -41.35 18.96 31.09
N ASN A 463 -40.12 19.46 31.20
CA ASN A 463 -39.11 19.58 30.14
C ASN A 463 -38.60 18.22 29.60
N PHE A 464 -39.34 17.60 28.69
CA PHE A 464 -38.85 16.55 27.79
C PHE A 464 -39.21 16.92 26.35
N ASN A 465 -38.24 16.85 25.43
CA ASN A 465 -38.49 17.05 24.00
C ASN A 465 -39.34 15.87 23.47
N ILE A 466 -40.61 16.15 23.12
CA ILE A 466 -41.61 15.17 22.70
C ILE A 466 -41.84 15.25 21.18
N CYS A 467 -42.02 14.08 20.56
CA CYS A 467 -42.46 13.91 19.16
C CYS A 467 -43.88 14.49 18.96
N GLU A 468 -44.02 15.60 18.23
CA GLU A 468 -45.34 16.15 17.85
C GLU A 468 -45.98 15.36 16.70
N ARG A 469 -47.28 15.07 16.82
CA ARG A 469 -48.09 14.41 15.79
C ARG A 469 -48.72 15.50 14.89
N ILE A 470 -48.20 15.67 13.67
CA ILE A 470 -48.82 16.56 12.67
C ILE A 470 -49.78 15.75 11.78
N PRO A 471 -51.07 16.11 11.69
CA PRO A 471 -52.00 15.43 10.80
C PRO A 471 -51.75 15.92 9.36
N ASN A 472 -51.38 14.99 8.46
CA ASN A 472 -51.44 15.07 6.98
C ASN A 472 -50.14 14.85 6.18
N TRP A 473 -49.03 14.35 6.75
CA TRP A 473 -47.83 14.00 5.97
C TRP A 473 -47.42 12.53 6.15
N GLN A 474 -47.09 11.86 5.04
CA GLN A 474 -46.84 10.41 4.90
C GLN A 474 -45.41 9.95 5.24
N TYR A 475 -44.59 10.76 5.91
CA TYR A 475 -43.22 10.38 6.29
C TYR A 475 -43.03 10.27 7.80
N TRP A 476 -42.63 9.08 8.22
CA TRP A 476 -42.32 8.66 9.59
C TRP A 476 -41.10 9.44 10.12
N ARG A 477 -41.22 10.09 11.29
CA ARG A 477 -40.05 10.67 11.97
C ARG A 477 -39.53 9.71 13.04
N PRO A 478 -38.20 9.50 13.12
CA PRO A 478 -37.58 8.74 14.20
C PRO A 478 -37.68 9.53 15.52
N CYS A 479 -38.02 8.85 16.62
CA CYS A 479 -37.93 9.42 17.96
C CYS A 479 -36.57 9.04 18.56
N TYR A 480 -35.91 10.02 19.19
CA TYR A 480 -34.57 9.86 19.79
C TYR A 480 -34.68 9.73 21.31
N VAL A 481 -34.00 8.75 21.90
CA VAL A 481 -33.94 8.55 23.35
C VAL A 481 -32.49 8.59 23.82
N THR A 482 -32.16 9.52 24.72
CA THR A 482 -30.81 9.67 25.30
C THR A 482 -30.74 9.04 26.68
N PHE A 483 -29.68 8.25 26.93
CA PHE A 483 -29.42 7.65 28.24
C PHE A 483 -28.09 8.18 28.83
N SER A 484 -28.10 8.55 30.11
CA SER A 484 -26.91 9.03 30.84
C SER A 484 -26.71 8.23 32.12
N PHE A 485 -25.47 7.75 32.37
CA PHE A 485 -25.16 6.95 33.56
C PHE A 485 -23.88 7.44 34.28
N PRO A 486 -23.85 7.42 35.62
CA PRO A 486 -22.61 7.53 36.39
C PRO A 486 -21.87 6.18 36.40
N ILE A 487 -20.56 6.19 36.15
CA ILE A 487 -19.72 4.98 36.15
C ILE A 487 -18.66 5.11 37.24
N THR A 488 -18.68 4.22 38.23
CA THR A 488 -17.62 4.11 39.26
C THR A 488 -16.67 2.94 38.98
N GLU A 489 -17.14 1.91 38.26
CA GLU A 489 -16.37 0.74 37.78
C GLU A 489 -16.92 0.31 36.41
N LEU A 490 -16.08 -0.17 35.49
CA LEU A 490 -16.47 -0.60 34.14
C LEU A 490 -17.19 -1.97 34.19
N PRO A 491 -18.51 -2.04 33.97
CA PRO A 491 -19.17 -3.33 33.79
C PRO A 491 -18.84 -3.91 32.41
N SER A 492 -18.83 -5.23 32.33
CA SER A 492 -18.46 -5.93 31.10
C SER A 492 -19.56 -5.86 30.02
N LYS A 493 -20.84 -5.72 30.42
CA LYS A 493 -21.99 -5.84 29.50
C LYS A 493 -23.24 -5.11 30.00
N PHE A 494 -24.01 -4.49 29.09
CA PHE A 494 -25.37 -4.00 29.32
C PHE A 494 -26.34 -4.61 28.30
N LEU A 495 -27.56 -4.96 28.73
CA LEU A 495 -28.63 -5.48 27.87
C LEU A 495 -29.78 -4.48 27.77
N ILE A 496 -30.29 -4.23 26.57
CA ILE A 496 -31.42 -3.33 26.31
C ILE A 496 -32.59 -4.14 25.77
N GLN A 497 -33.75 -4.10 26.44
CA GLN A 497 -34.95 -4.85 26.07
C GLN A 497 -36.16 -3.91 25.96
N ALA A 498 -37.17 -4.28 25.15
CA ALA A 498 -38.45 -3.58 25.07
C ALA A 498 -39.63 -4.54 25.25
N ASP A 499 -40.58 -4.16 26.10
CA ASP A 499 -41.86 -4.87 26.26
C ASP A 499 -42.91 -4.28 25.31
N LYS A 500 -43.56 -5.15 24.52
CA LYS A 500 -44.72 -4.81 23.69
C LYS A 500 -46.03 -5.01 24.48
N ASP A 501 -47.07 -4.27 24.08
CA ASP A 501 -48.44 -4.51 24.55
C ASP A 501 -48.81 -5.99 24.35
N GLY A 502 -49.12 -6.69 25.45
CA GLY A 502 -49.34 -8.15 25.47
C GLY A 502 -48.27 -8.96 26.22
N GLY A 503 -47.25 -8.32 26.79
CA GLY A 503 -46.27 -8.97 27.68
C GLY A 503 -45.11 -9.68 26.97
N VAL A 504 -44.93 -9.44 25.67
CA VAL A 504 -43.81 -9.99 24.90
C VAL A 504 -42.61 -9.04 24.99
N THR A 505 -41.56 -9.47 25.68
CA THR A 505 -40.26 -8.78 25.75
C THR A 505 -39.40 -9.15 24.55
N GLU A 506 -38.93 -8.15 23.81
CA GLU A 506 -37.99 -8.31 22.70
C GLU A 506 -36.63 -7.69 23.06
N ASN A 507 -35.55 -8.43 22.83
CA ASN A 507 -34.20 -7.93 23.07
C ASN A 507 -33.77 -7.03 21.92
N LEU A 508 -33.43 -5.78 22.25
CA LEU A 508 -33.06 -4.76 21.26
C LEU A 508 -31.55 -4.68 21.03
N GLY A 509 -30.73 -5.24 21.92
CA GLY A 509 -29.28 -5.26 21.75
C GLY A 509 -28.45 -5.32 23.04
N THR A 510 -27.15 -5.50 22.86
CA THR A 510 -26.12 -5.54 23.91
C THR A 510 -25.06 -4.46 23.70
N ILE A 511 -24.63 -3.79 24.78
CA ILE A 511 -23.43 -2.95 24.79
C ILE A 511 -22.33 -3.66 25.58
N THR A 512 -21.15 -3.87 24.98
CA THR A 512 -20.00 -4.54 25.62
C THR A 512 -18.80 -3.59 25.70
N PHE A 513 -18.10 -3.56 26.83
CA PHE A 513 -16.86 -2.78 26.98
C PHE A 513 -15.65 -3.70 26.91
N LYS A 514 -14.66 -3.39 26.05
CA LYS A 514 -13.40 -4.13 25.94
C LYS A 514 -12.20 -3.21 26.22
N LYS A 515 -11.10 -3.79 26.69
CA LYS A 515 -9.82 -3.09 26.81
C LYS A 515 -9.28 -2.82 25.39
N SER A 516 -8.88 -1.59 25.09
CA SER A 516 -8.42 -1.20 23.74
C SER A 516 -7.06 -1.82 23.38
N ASN A 517 -6.92 -2.24 22.11
CA ASN A 517 -5.67 -2.68 21.46
C ASN A 517 -5.04 -1.54 20.61
N GLU A 518 -5.47 -0.29 20.78
CA GLU A 518 -4.87 0.82 20.05
C GLU A 518 -3.48 1.16 20.55
N ILE A 519 -2.60 1.48 19.60
CA ILE A 519 -1.26 1.97 19.84
C ILE A 519 -1.37 3.39 20.42
N VAL A 520 -1.02 3.57 21.69
CA VAL A 520 -1.05 4.89 22.34
C VAL A 520 0.38 5.31 22.64
N PHE A 521 0.86 6.36 21.95
CA PHE A 521 2.10 7.05 22.32
C PHE A 521 1.79 8.45 22.85
N LYS A 522 2.49 8.83 23.92
CA LYS A 522 2.52 10.19 24.47
C LYS A 522 3.97 10.64 24.53
N LEU A 523 4.24 11.86 24.05
CA LEU A 523 5.51 12.53 24.27
C LEU A 523 5.46 13.28 25.59
N GLN A 524 6.54 13.20 26.35
CA GLN A 524 6.72 13.92 27.61
C GLN A 524 8.11 14.57 27.63
N LEU A 525 8.19 15.81 28.10
CA LEU A 525 9.47 16.45 28.41
C LEU A 525 9.79 16.29 29.90
N GLU A 526 11.05 16.03 30.22
CA GLU A 526 11.55 15.93 31.59
C GLU A 526 12.74 16.90 31.79
N PRO A 527 12.66 17.88 32.71
CA PRO A 527 11.51 18.19 33.58
C PRO A 527 10.35 18.76 32.76
N SER A 528 9.11 18.38 33.09
CA SER A 528 7.90 18.85 32.39
C SER A 528 7.62 20.31 32.78
N LYS A 529 7.83 21.25 31.84
CA LYS A 529 7.50 22.66 32.00
C LYS A 529 6.70 23.15 30.79
N THR A 530 5.81 24.11 30.99
CA THR A 530 5.15 24.82 29.89
C THR A 530 6.06 25.87 29.24
N THR A 531 7.10 26.32 29.98
CA THR A 531 8.05 27.34 29.53
C THR A 531 9.48 26.96 29.90
N TYR A 532 10.40 27.03 28.93
CA TYR A 532 11.83 26.80 29.11
C TYR A 532 12.63 28.08 28.85
N LYS A 533 13.80 28.22 29.49
CA LYS A 533 14.73 29.33 29.25
C LYS A 533 15.74 28.97 28.17
N ILE A 534 16.25 29.95 27.43
CA ILE A 534 17.42 29.74 26.55
C ILE A 534 18.58 29.15 27.39
N GLY A 535 19.17 28.08 26.88
CA GLY A 535 20.25 27.33 27.51
C GLY A 535 19.78 26.17 28.39
N GLU A 536 18.50 26.10 28.77
CA GLU A 536 17.95 24.94 29.48
C GLU A 536 17.90 23.70 28.57
N THR A 537 18.08 22.54 29.18
CA THR A 537 17.97 21.24 28.54
C THR A 537 16.74 20.50 29.04
N ALA A 538 16.01 19.84 28.13
CA ALA A 538 14.91 18.94 28.48
C ALA A 538 15.08 17.62 27.74
N THR A 539 14.76 16.53 28.42
CA THR A 539 14.79 15.18 27.84
C THR A 539 13.41 14.86 27.28
N LEU A 540 13.33 14.58 25.99
CA LEU A 540 12.11 14.12 25.34
C LEU A 540 11.99 12.61 25.51
N ARG A 541 10.95 12.15 26.21
CA ARG A 541 10.62 10.74 26.42
C ARG A 541 9.36 10.36 25.66
N LEU A 542 9.41 9.23 24.97
CA LEU A 542 8.25 8.57 24.38
C LEU A 542 7.74 7.54 25.39
N LYS A 543 6.50 7.72 25.86
CA LYS A 543 5.81 6.79 26.74
C LYS A 543 4.60 6.21 26.03
N GLY A 544 4.30 4.94 26.25
CA GLY A 544 3.15 4.32 25.58
C GLY A 544 3.10 2.81 25.67
N TYR A 545 2.24 2.23 24.86
CA TYR A 545 2.14 0.79 24.66
C TYR A 545 1.87 0.50 23.18
N THR A 546 2.50 -0.55 22.66
CA THR A 546 2.25 -1.04 21.29
C THR A 546 2.22 -2.56 21.29
N ASP A 547 1.28 -3.17 20.56
CA ASP A 547 1.28 -4.61 20.29
C ASP A 547 2.17 -4.98 19.08
N TYR A 548 2.68 -3.98 18.37
CA TYR A 548 3.37 -4.15 17.09
C TYR A 548 4.79 -3.60 17.13
N GLN A 549 5.70 -4.25 16.40
CA GLN A 549 7.05 -3.74 16.19
C GLN A 549 7.02 -2.53 15.25
N ILE A 550 7.59 -1.42 15.71
CA ILE A 550 7.74 -0.18 14.95
C ILE A 550 9.18 -0.15 14.47
N GLY A 551 9.42 -0.10 13.17
CA GLY A 551 10.79 -0.25 12.62
C GLY A 551 11.53 1.05 12.41
N PHE A 552 10.77 2.13 12.15
CA PHE A 552 11.28 3.44 11.86
C PHE A 552 10.58 4.44 12.76
N LEU A 553 11.35 5.32 13.39
CA LEU A 553 10.88 6.44 14.21
C LEU A 553 11.61 7.68 13.74
N GLU A 554 10.84 8.74 13.55
CA GLU A 554 11.30 10.03 13.09
C GLU A 554 10.75 11.11 14.02
N LEU A 555 11.63 11.95 14.56
CA LEU A 555 11.24 13.10 15.37
C LEU A 555 11.11 14.31 14.44
N GLU A 556 9.89 14.82 14.28
CA GLU A 556 9.62 16.08 13.60
C GLU A 556 9.47 17.17 14.67
N GLY A 557 10.28 18.21 14.59
CA GLY A 557 10.12 19.41 15.40
C GLY A 557 9.95 20.65 14.54
N TRP A 558 9.18 21.61 15.04
CA TRP A 558 8.97 22.87 14.34
C TRP A 558 8.69 24.03 15.28
N ASP A 559 9.16 25.21 14.88
CA ASP A 559 8.79 26.47 15.50
C ASP A 559 7.54 27.00 14.80
N LYS A 560 6.42 27.08 15.53
CA LYS A 560 5.16 27.61 14.97
C LYS A 560 5.28 29.08 14.55
N THR A 561 6.22 29.83 15.14
CA THR A 561 6.39 31.26 14.87
C THR A 561 7.12 31.49 13.55
N SER A 562 8.23 30.78 13.32
CA SER A 562 9.05 30.92 12.11
C SER A 562 8.63 29.98 10.98
N GLY A 563 7.84 28.93 11.27
CA GLY A 563 7.50 27.87 10.33
C GLY A 563 8.68 26.94 10.01
N SER A 564 9.85 27.15 10.64
CA SER A 564 11.01 26.30 10.44
C SER A 564 10.73 24.89 10.97
N LYS A 565 11.03 23.89 10.14
CA LYS A 565 10.87 22.47 10.46
C LYS A 565 12.20 21.76 10.36
N TYR A 566 12.41 20.79 11.23
CA TYR A 566 13.50 19.83 11.12
C TYR A 566 12.96 18.44 11.42
N SER A 567 13.59 17.45 10.79
CA SER A 567 13.23 16.05 10.96
C SER A 567 14.50 15.20 10.92
N TYR A 568 14.59 14.22 11.81
CA TYR A 568 15.66 13.23 11.74
C TYR A 568 15.22 11.89 12.31
N ALA A 569 15.87 10.83 11.83
CA ALA A 569 15.65 9.47 12.28
C ALA A 569 16.22 9.26 13.70
N ILE A 570 15.44 8.65 14.58
CA ILE A 570 15.86 8.33 15.95
C ILE A 570 16.74 7.07 15.92
N SER A 571 17.99 7.17 16.40
CA SER A 571 18.92 6.03 16.34
C SER A 571 18.42 4.81 17.14
N GLY A 572 18.57 3.60 16.58
CA GLY A 572 18.00 2.38 17.15
C GLY A 572 16.46 2.34 17.09
N SER A 573 15.88 2.80 15.97
CA SER A 573 14.46 3.11 15.78
C SER A 573 13.46 1.96 15.95
N SER A 574 13.92 0.73 16.18
CA SER A 574 13.00 -0.38 16.40
C SER A 574 12.44 -0.36 17.82
N ILE A 575 11.13 -0.21 17.98
CA ILE A 575 10.42 -0.46 19.25
C ILE A 575 9.80 -1.85 19.16
N LEU A 576 10.11 -2.70 20.14
CA LEU A 576 9.47 -4.02 20.30
C LEU A 576 8.07 -3.87 20.93
N PRO A 577 7.15 -4.80 20.66
CA PRO A 577 5.86 -4.87 21.35
C PRO A 577 6.01 -4.82 22.89
N GLY A 578 5.12 -4.08 23.55
CA GLY A 578 5.08 -3.91 25.00
C GLY A 578 4.97 -2.44 25.44
N THR A 579 5.22 -2.24 26.74
CA THR A 579 5.29 -0.91 27.35
C THR A 579 6.55 -0.18 26.90
N ILE A 580 6.39 1.08 26.53
CA ILE A 580 7.45 1.94 26.02
C ILE A 580 7.69 3.02 27.07
N ASP A 581 8.93 3.12 27.53
CA ASP A 581 9.46 4.29 28.23
C ASP A 581 10.88 4.49 27.73
N ARG A 582 11.04 5.36 26.73
CA ARG A 582 12.30 5.56 26.03
C ARG A 582 12.65 7.03 25.92
N ILE A 583 13.89 7.35 26.24
CA ILE A 583 14.47 8.66 25.95
C ILE A 583 14.76 8.73 24.45
N ILE A 584 14.18 9.72 23.78
CA ILE A 584 14.33 9.97 22.35
C ILE A 584 15.50 10.94 22.12
N GLU A 585 15.48 12.07 22.81
CA GLU A 585 16.41 13.18 22.58
C GLU A 585 16.65 13.95 23.88
N SER A 586 17.82 14.59 24.01
CA SER A 586 18.03 15.70 24.95
C SER A 586 18.10 17.01 24.16
N ILE A 587 17.06 17.84 24.28
CA ILE A 587 16.95 19.10 23.54
C ILE A 587 17.52 20.22 24.39
N LYS A 588 18.47 20.99 23.84
CA LYS A 588 18.92 22.26 24.41
C LYS A 588 18.28 23.41 23.65
N PHE A 589 17.49 24.23 24.34
CA PHE A 589 16.80 25.35 23.71
C PHE A 589 17.78 26.51 23.50
N THR A 590 18.12 26.85 22.26
CA THR A 590 19.18 27.84 21.95
C THR A 590 18.68 29.17 21.39
N TRP A 591 17.40 29.29 21.04
CA TRP A 591 16.79 30.53 20.56
C TRP A 591 15.42 30.74 21.21
N GLU A 592 14.95 32.00 21.23
CA GLU A 592 13.60 32.33 21.67
C GLU A 592 12.57 31.86 20.64
N SER A 593 11.48 31.26 21.12
CA SER A 593 10.32 30.92 20.30
C SER A 593 9.07 31.02 21.15
N ARG A 594 8.01 31.61 20.59
CA ARG A 594 6.72 31.69 21.28
C ARG A 594 6.10 30.31 21.46
N GLU A 595 6.34 29.39 20.53
CA GLU A 595 5.80 28.04 20.60
C GLU A 595 6.60 27.08 19.70
N TYR A 596 7.26 26.11 20.32
CA TYR A 596 8.05 25.09 19.67
C TYR A 596 7.42 23.72 19.90
N CYS A 597 7.15 22.98 18.84
CA CYS A 597 6.39 21.73 18.89
C CYS A 597 7.22 20.54 18.42
N PHE A 598 6.91 19.37 18.97
CA PHE A 598 7.52 18.09 18.64
C PHE A 598 6.44 17.05 18.36
N LYS A 599 6.65 16.17 17.38
CA LYS A 599 5.91 14.92 17.24
C LYS A 599 6.84 13.80 16.78
N VAL A 600 6.54 12.58 17.17
CA VAL A 600 7.25 11.39 16.67
C VAL A 600 6.33 10.70 15.68
N LYS A 601 6.85 10.46 14.48
CA LYS A 601 6.26 9.56 13.50
C LYS A 601 6.93 8.21 13.59
N GLY A 602 6.21 7.17 13.21
CA GLY A 602 6.81 5.87 12.99
C GLY A 602 6.06 5.05 11.97
N ARG A 603 6.66 3.91 11.61
CA ARG A 603 6.03 2.94 10.71
C ARG A 603 6.03 1.56 11.34
N VAL A 604 4.85 0.95 11.40
CA VAL A 604 4.66 -0.44 11.80
C VAL A 604 5.27 -1.33 10.71
N LEU A 605 6.18 -2.25 11.08
CA LEU A 605 6.97 -3.01 10.10
C LEU A 605 6.12 -3.91 9.21
N TYR A 606 5.09 -4.53 9.78
CA TYR A 606 4.34 -5.59 9.12
C TYR A 606 3.28 -5.07 8.14
N ASP A 607 2.48 -4.06 8.53
CA ASP A 607 1.39 -3.51 7.70
C ASP A 607 1.73 -2.17 7.04
N GLN A 608 2.94 -1.63 7.27
CA GLN A 608 3.41 -0.34 6.78
C GLN A 608 2.56 0.86 7.23
N ARG A 609 1.72 0.71 8.26
CA ARG A 609 0.89 1.80 8.78
C ARG A 609 1.75 2.86 9.45
N GLU A 610 1.48 4.12 9.10
CA GLU A 610 2.10 5.27 9.75
C GLU A 610 1.38 5.59 11.05
N ILE A 611 2.17 5.85 12.08
CA ILE A 611 1.72 6.21 13.43
C ILE A 611 2.34 7.56 13.78
N GLU A 612 1.57 8.44 14.42
CA GLU A 612 2.07 9.74 14.87
C GLU A 612 1.60 10.02 16.30
N THR A 613 2.48 10.56 17.13
CA THR A 613 2.09 11.09 18.44
C THR A 613 1.31 12.41 18.27
N PRO A 614 0.38 12.74 19.18
CA PRO A 614 -0.10 14.11 19.32
C PRO A 614 1.08 15.08 19.49
N PRO A 615 1.01 16.29 18.92
CA PRO A 615 2.08 17.27 19.01
C PRO A 615 2.24 17.79 20.44
N LEU A 616 3.48 17.82 20.95
CA LEU A 616 3.85 18.41 22.24
C LEU A 616 4.49 19.77 22.01
N CYS A 617 3.86 20.86 22.47
CA CYS A 617 4.32 22.24 22.26
C CYS A 617 4.75 22.92 23.57
N VAL A 618 5.81 23.73 23.51
CA VAL A 618 6.39 24.47 24.66
C VAL A 618 6.79 25.90 24.27
N GLU A 619 6.73 26.82 25.23
CA GLU A 619 7.20 28.20 25.04
C GLU A 619 8.68 28.33 25.46
N ILE A 620 9.50 29.05 24.69
CA ILE A 620 10.92 29.30 25.01
C ILE A 620 11.12 30.80 25.23
N ARG A 621 11.38 31.21 26.48
CA ARG A 621 11.59 32.62 26.83
C ARG A 621 13.06 32.95 27.00
N GLY A 622 13.43 34.12 26.48
CA GLY A 622 14.69 34.78 26.84
C GLY A 622 14.78 35.02 28.33
N VAL A 623 15.95 34.80 28.89
CA VAL A 623 16.26 35.33 30.22
C VAL A 623 16.41 36.83 30.04
N ALA A 624 15.41 37.61 30.44
CA ALA A 624 15.57 39.05 30.56
C ALA A 624 16.69 39.31 31.58
N THR A 625 17.90 39.61 31.10
CA THR A 625 19.02 40.06 31.92
C THR A 625 18.64 41.41 32.51
N THR A 626 17.98 41.40 33.65
CA THR A 626 17.84 42.57 34.51
C THR A 626 19.21 42.78 35.16
N SER A 627 20.08 43.53 34.49
CA SER A 627 21.31 44.03 35.07
C SER A 627 20.96 45.05 36.16
N THR A 628 20.96 44.60 37.41
CA THR A 628 20.85 45.45 38.59
C THR A 628 22.15 46.23 38.74
N THR A 629 22.20 47.46 38.24
CA THR A 629 23.32 48.38 38.47
C THR A 629 22.96 49.34 39.60
N THR A 630 23.57 49.13 40.76
CA THR A 630 23.52 50.04 41.90
C THR A 630 24.52 51.18 41.68
N THR A 631 24.09 52.36 41.25
CA THR A 631 24.81 53.62 41.57
C THR A 631 23.94 54.87 41.37
N SER A 632 24.17 55.81 42.28
CA SER A 632 23.57 57.10 42.56
C SER A 632 23.50 58.10 41.40
N SER A 633 22.39 58.85 41.38
CA SER A 633 22.20 60.26 40.93
C SER A 633 23.08 60.76 39.77
N THR A 634 22.49 61.11 38.61
CA THR A 634 22.14 62.49 38.20
C THR A 634 21.33 62.45 36.90
N THR A 635 20.43 63.42 36.77
CA THR A 635 19.44 63.71 35.74
C THR A 635 19.95 63.70 34.28
N SER A 636 19.26 63.00 33.38
CA SER A 636 18.97 63.49 32.02
C SER A 636 17.94 62.59 31.30
N THR A 637 16.75 63.14 31.05
CA THR A 637 15.70 62.58 30.21
C THR A 637 16.10 62.67 28.74
N THR A 638 16.32 61.53 28.08
CA THR A 638 16.28 61.42 26.61
C THR A 638 15.17 60.46 26.23
N THR A 639 14.10 61.03 25.68
CA THR A 639 12.95 60.32 25.10
C THR A 639 13.39 59.71 23.77
N THR A 640 13.71 58.42 23.74
CA THR A 640 13.91 57.71 22.47
C THR A 640 12.56 57.41 21.85
N THR A 641 12.26 58.13 20.77
CA THR A 641 11.12 57.90 19.89
C THR A 641 11.29 56.52 19.23
N PRO A 642 10.25 55.67 19.16
CA PRO A 642 10.36 54.39 18.46
C PRO A 642 10.64 54.65 16.98
N SER A 643 11.79 54.15 16.52
CA SER A 643 12.21 54.15 15.12
C SER A 643 11.25 53.29 14.30
N CYS A 644 10.43 53.91 13.44
CA CYS A 644 9.66 53.20 12.43
C CYS A 644 10.57 52.69 11.30
N LYS A 645 10.13 51.66 10.58
CA LYS A 645 10.88 51.03 9.49
C LYS A 645 10.67 51.74 8.15
N GLY A 646 11.77 51.94 7.43
CA GLY A 646 11.82 52.63 6.13
C GLY A 646 11.34 51.76 4.96
N GLU A 647 11.30 52.36 3.77
CA GLU A 647 10.86 51.68 2.55
C GLU A 647 11.83 50.52 2.18
N ASN A 648 11.28 49.34 1.90
CA ASN A 648 11.95 48.05 1.67
C ASN A 648 12.55 47.36 2.89
N GLU A 649 12.31 47.85 4.11
CA GLU A 649 12.67 47.11 5.32
C GLU A 649 11.63 46.04 5.67
N TYR A 650 12.09 44.90 6.19
CA TYR A 650 11.22 43.78 6.55
C TYR A 650 10.25 44.18 7.67
N CYS A 651 8.98 43.88 7.49
CA CYS A 651 7.94 44.18 8.48
C CYS A 651 7.08 42.96 8.75
N SER A 652 6.66 42.80 9.99
CA SER A 652 5.74 41.74 10.40
C SER A 652 4.29 42.25 10.50
N SER A 653 4.10 43.57 10.57
CA SER A 653 2.78 44.21 10.64
C SER A 653 2.83 45.63 10.08
N GLY A 654 1.67 46.17 9.68
CA GLY A 654 1.57 47.52 9.10
C GLY A 654 2.02 48.66 10.03
N ASN A 655 2.03 48.42 11.34
CA ASN A 655 2.35 49.44 12.35
C ASN A 655 3.86 49.61 12.55
N GLU A 656 4.67 48.72 11.98
CA GLU A 656 6.14 48.82 12.02
C GLU A 656 6.67 49.80 10.97
N CYS A 657 5.88 50.13 9.95
CA CYS A 657 6.30 50.97 8.84
C CYS A 657 6.15 52.46 9.15
N CYS A 658 7.07 53.28 8.66
CA CYS A 658 6.94 54.73 8.75
C CYS A 658 5.67 55.23 8.05
N SER A 659 5.14 56.36 8.52
CA SER A 659 3.91 56.96 7.99
C SER A 659 3.96 57.11 6.48
N GLY A 660 2.95 56.60 5.77
CA GLY A 660 2.88 56.56 4.31
C GLY A 660 3.28 55.22 3.68
N LEU A 661 3.91 54.32 4.43
CA LEU A 661 4.28 52.97 3.98
C LEU A 661 3.32 51.91 4.54
N ARG A 662 3.12 50.82 3.80
CA ARG A 662 2.34 49.65 4.26
C ARG A 662 3.17 48.38 4.16
N CYS A 663 2.91 47.43 5.05
CA CYS A 663 3.58 46.14 5.06
C CYS A 663 2.97 45.22 3.99
N ILE A 664 3.69 44.95 2.90
CA ILE A 664 3.17 44.27 1.70
C ILE A 664 4.03 43.03 1.37
N PRO A 665 3.43 41.85 1.16
CA PRO A 665 4.15 40.63 0.79
C PRO A 665 4.64 40.68 -0.66
N ASP A 666 5.82 40.11 -0.91
CA ASP A 666 6.30 39.83 -2.26
C ASP A 666 5.81 38.46 -2.78
N ALA A 667 6.29 38.07 -3.97
CA ALA A 667 5.91 36.81 -4.63
C ALA A 667 6.23 35.55 -3.80
N SER A 668 7.15 35.64 -2.83
CA SER A 668 7.56 34.55 -1.96
C SER A 668 6.80 34.53 -0.62
N GLY A 669 5.91 35.51 -0.39
CA GLY A 669 5.18 35.67 0.86
C GLY A 669 5.93 36.46 1.94
N ILE A 670 7.11 37.02 1.64
CA ILE A 670 7.90 37.82 2.59
C ILE A 670 7.45 39.29 2.53
N THR A 671 7.17 39.89 3.69
CA THR A 671 6.57 41.23 3.81
C THR A 671 7.58 42.35 4.04
N TYR A 672 7.43 43.45 3.30
CA TYR A 672 8.28 44.64 3.40
C TYR A 672 7.46 45.94 3.47
N CYS A 673 7.97 46.96 4.15
CA CYS A 673 7.35 48.29 4.17
C CYS A 673 7.48 48.94 2.78
N ARG A 674 6.38 49.14 2.07
CA ARG A 674 6.37 49.65 0.70
C ARG A 674 5.35 50.77 0.52
N ASP A 675 5.66 51.69 -0.38
CA ASP A 675 4.78 52.81 -0.72
C ASP A 675 3.67 52.32 -1.67
N PRO A 676 2.39 52.32 -1.25
CA PRO A 676 1.29 51.85 -2.08
C PRO A 676 1.15 52.61 -3.40
N SER A 677 1.65 53.84 -3.48
CA SER A 677 1.57 54.67 -4.70
C SER A 677 2.51 54.23 -5.82
N LYS A 678 3.50 53.37 -5.52
CA LYS A 678 4.51 52.90 -6.48
C LYS A 678 4.14 51.58 -7.19
N PHE A 679 2.95 51.05 -6.93
CA PHE A 679 2.44 49.83 -7.57
C PHE A 679 1.74 50.15 -8.90
N ARG A 680 1.95 49.32 -9.93
CA ARG A 680 1.27 49.41 -11.23
C ARG A 680 0.92 48.00 -11.74
N CYS A 681 -0.31 47.73 -12.17
CA CYS A 681 -0.60 46.48 -12.91
C CYS A 681 -0.27 46.71 -14.40
N GLN A 682 0.59 45.88 -14.99
CA GLN A 682 0.90 45.87 -16.42
C GLN A 682 0.76 44.44 -16.95
N ASN A 683 0.05 44.25 -18.06
CA ASN A 683 -0.21 42.94 -18.69
C ASN A 683 -0.88 41.87 -17.81
N GLY A 684 -1.48 42.25 -16.67
CA GLY A 684 -2.09 41.31 -15.73
C GLY A 684 -1.19 40.90 -14.58
N ASP A 685 0.01 41.47 -14.50
CA ASP A 685 0.91 41.32 -13.38
C ASP A 685 1.06 42.64 -12.62
N LEU A 686 1.20 42.54 -11.30
CA LEU A 686 1.49 43.66 -10.39
C LEU A 686 2.99 43.94 -10.38
N TYR A 687 3.38 45.18 -10.62
CA TYR A 687 4.76 45.67 -10.58
C TYR A 687 4.94 46.67 -9.44
N TYR A 688 6.11 46.66 -8.80
CA TYR A 688 6.58 47.71 -7.89
C TYR A 688 7.92 48.23 -8.40
N VAL A 689 7.96 49.51 -8.81
CA VAL A 689 9.17 50.15 -9.37
C VAL A 689 9.83 49.23 -10.43
N ASP A 690 9.06 48.84 -11.44
CA ASP A 690 9.47 48.02 -12.59
C ASP A 690 9.90 46.56 -12.28
N LYS A 691 9.71 46.06 -11.05
CA LYS A 691 9.86 44.63 -10.71
C LYS A 691 8.52 43.93 -10.58
N ARG A 692 8.35 42.82 -11.33
CA ARG A 692 7.15 41.97 -11.34
C ARG A 692 6.99 41.23 -9.99
N LEU A 693 5.78 41.24 -9.43
CA LEU A 693 5.45 40.63 -8.13
C LEU A 693 4.42 39.48 -8.19
N GLY A 694 3.59 39.37 -9.24
CA GLY A 694 2.57 38.31 -9.37
C GLY A 694 1.34 38.75 -10.19
N GLY A 695 0.31 37.90 -10.36
CA GLY A 695 -0.90 38.18 -11.17
C GLY A 695 -2.04 38.94 -10.45
N CYS A 696 -2.79 39.81 -11.14
CA CYS A 696 -3.89 40.65 -10.58
C CYS A 696 -5.30 39.96 -10.71
N LEU A 697 -6.16 39.97 -9.67
CA LEU A 697 -7.40 39.15 -9.60
C LEU A 697 -8.80 39.73 -10.06
N TYR A 698 -9.27 40.99 -9.88
CA TYR A 698 -10.65 41.49 -10.32
C TYR A 698 -10.84 43.05 -10.38
N CYS A 699 -11.83 43.67 -11.09
CA CYS A 699 -12.11 45.15 -11.27
C CYS A 699 -13.48 45.73 -10.76
N CYS A 700 -13.59 47.06 -10.45
CA CYS A 700 -14.81 47.88 -10.12
C CYS A 700 -14.83 49.28 -10.81
N SER A 701 -15.98 49.99 -10.86
CA SER A 701 -16.31 51.10 -11.81
C SER A 701 -16.30 52.57 -11.33
N ASP A 702 -16.18 52.90 -10.03
CA ASP A 702 -16.31 54.30 -9.56
C ASP A 702 -15.48 54.59 -8.29
N SER A 703 -14.88 55.78 -8.20
CA SER A 703 -13.90 56.15 -7.16
C SER A 703 -14.41 56.17 -5.72
N ASN A 704 -15.73 56.18 -5.51
CA ASN A 704 -16.34 56.25 -4.16
C ASN A 704 -16.82 54.90 -3.62
N ALA A 705 -16.69 53.81 -4.39
CA ALA A 705 -17.11 52.46 -3.98
C ALA A 705 -15.96 51.59 -3.43
N CYS A 706 -14.71 52.07 -3.42
CA CYS A 706 -13.55 51.30 -2.97
C CYS A 706 -13.05 51.75 -1.59
N GLY A 707 -13.54 51.09 -0.53
CA GLY A 707 -13.04 51.30 0.82
C GLY A 707 -11.61 50.76 1.03
N GLY A 708 -10.69 51.64 1.43
CA GLY A 708 -9.55 51.37 2.34
C GLY A 708 -8.39 50.44 1.93
N LEU A 709 -8.53 49.58 0.92
CA LEU A 709 -7.51 48.60 0.53
C LEU A 709 -7.40 48.48 -1.01
N SER A 710 -6.38 49.12 -1.59
CA SER A 710 -5.91 48.99 -2.98
C SER A 710 -5.07 47.70 -3.14
N ALA A 711 -5.04 46.90 -4.23
CA ALA A 711 -5.68 46.93 -5.55
C ALA A 711 -5.57 45.54 -6.25
N CYS A 712 -6.46 45.24 -7.20
CA CYS A 712 -6.28 44.33 -8.36
C CYS A 712 -7.24 44.77 -9.49
N CYS A 713 -7.00 44.39 -10.76
CA CYS A 713 -7.92 44.65 -11.90
C CYS A 713 -7.59 43.78 -13.16
N LYS A 714 -8.62 43.24 -13.84
CA LYS A 714 -8.65 42.89 -15.30
C LYS A 714 -10.09 42.77 -15.87
N LYS A 715 -10.23 42.53 -17.20
CA LYS A 715 -11.08 43.19 -18.24
C LYS A 715 -12.15 42.28 -18.92
N ASN A 716 -13.35 42.82 -19.26
CA ASN A 716 -14.13 42.67 -20.54
C ASN A 716 -15.55 43.30 -20.51
N GLU A 717 -16.13 43.54 -21.70
CA GLU A 717 -16.78 44.82 -22.11
C GLU A 717 -18.26 44.77 -22.61
N ALA A 718 -19.10 43.76 -22.30
CA ALA A 718 -20.33 43.52 -23.10
C ALA A 718 -21.73 43.83 -22.50
N GLU A 719 -21.95 44.13 -21.21
CA GLU A 719 -23.32 44.10 -20.64
C GLU A 719 -23.77 45.34 -19.83
N CYS A 720 -23.39 46.55 -20.24
CA CYS A 720 -23.90 47.77 -19.61
C CYS A 720 -24.42 48.81 -20.62
N LYS A 721 -25.60 48.58 -21.23
CA LYS A 721 -26.51 49.66 -21.67
C LYS A 721 -27.99 49.26 -21.53
N GLY A 722 -28.72 50.11 -20.79
CA GLY A 722 -30.09 49.97 -20.27
C GLY A 722 -31.25 49.82 -21.25
N GLY A 723 -32.43 49.58 -20.67
CA GLY A 723 -33.72 49.78 -21.35
C GLY A 723 -34.97 49.13 -20.73
N THR A 724 -35.52 49.78 -19.68
CA THR A 724 -36.97 49.97 -19.39
C THR A 724 -37.96 48.81 -19.10
N THR A 725 -38.79 49.12 -18.09
CA THR A 725 -39.84 48.42 -17.33
C THR A 725 -41.13 48.01 -18.06
N SER A 726 -41.71 46.86 -17.69
CA SER A 726 -43.12 46.71 -17.24
C SER A 726 -43.47 45.26 -16.83
N THR A 727 -43.70 45.07 -15.52
CA THR A 727 -44.74 44.26 -14.83
C THR A 727 -45.40 43.06 -15.52
N THR A 728 -45.41 41.86 -14.90
CA THR A 728 -46.50 41.32 -14.02
C THR A 728 -46.13 39.93 -13.46
N SER A 729 -46.35 39.71 -12.15
CA SER A 729 -46.62 38.44 -11.40
C SER A 729 -45.81 37.17 -11.73
N THR A 730 -45.25 36.39 -10.80
CA THR A 730 -45.83 35.88 -9.55
C THR A 730 -44.76 35.11 -8.75
N THR A 731 -44.87 35.19 -7.43
CA THR A 731 -44.47 34.20 -6.40
C THR A 731 -42.99 33.79 -6.25
N SER A 732 -42.39 34.33 -5.20
CA SER A 732 -41.22 33.79 -4.50
C SER A 732 -41.44 32.34 -4.05
N THR A 733 -40.50 31.45 -4.35
CA THR A 733 -40.19 30.35 -3.42
C THR A 733 -38.70 30.10 -3.43
N THR A 734 -38.14 30.34 -2.25
CA THR A 734 -36.75 30.23 -1.85
C THR A 734 -36.27 28.79 -1.99
N LEU A 735 -35.10 28.65 -2.61
CA LEU A 735 -34.24 27.47 -2.56
C LEU A 735 -34.05 27.03 -1.10
N THR A 736 -34.32 25.76 -0.84
CA THR A 736 -33.55 25.01 0.16
C THR A 736 -33.35 23.60 -0.37
N THR A 737 -32.08 23.29 -0.57
CA THR A 737 -31.48 22.00 -0.88
C THR A 737 -32.07 20.88 -0.02
N SER A 738 -32.55 19.83 -0.68
CA SER A 738 -32.83 18.52 -0.10
C SER A 738 -31.94 17.48 -0.78
N THR A 739 -30.84 17.19 -0.12
CA THR A 739 -30.13 15.92 -0.19
C THR A 739 -30.92 14.92 0.65
N THR A 740 -31.26 13.76 0.11
CA THR A 740 -31.35 12.51 0.89
C THR A 740 -31.36 11.32 -0.09
N THR A 741 -30.25 10.58 -0.12
CA THR A 741 -30.09 9.27 0.53
C THR A 741 -30.91 8.17 -0.12
N THR A 742 -30.33 7.62 -1.17
CA THR A 742 -30.36 6.20 -1.47
C THR A 742 -29.85 5.40 -0.27
N THR A 743 -30.63 4.39 0.12
CA THR A 743 -30.21 3.32 1.01
C THR A 743 -29.10 2.52 0.35
N THR A 744 -27.93 2.61 0.95
CA THR A 744 -26.69 1.91 0.62
C THR A 744 -26.86 0.39 0.65
N PRO A 745 -26.35 -0.33 -0.36
CA PRO A 745 -26.09 -1.77 -0.29
C PRO A 745 -25.02 -2.05 0.77
N SER A 746 -25.14 -3.20 1.43
CA SER A 746 -24.25 -3.73 2.46
C SER A 746 -22.77 -3.59 2.08
N SER A 747 -22.11 -2.62 2.71
CA SER A 747 -20.66 -2.55 2.83
C SER A 747 -20.19 -3.53 3.92
N CYS A 748 -18.87 -3.68 4.09
CA CYS A 748 -18.22 -4.63 5.00
C CYS A 748 -18.51 -4.45 6.51
N SER A 749 -19.64 -3.88 6.90
CA SER A 749 -20.06 -3.75 8.30
C SER A 749 -20.46 -5.08 8.95
N ASP A 750 -20.80 -6.11 8.16
CA ASP A 750 -21.30 -7.39 8.70
C ASP A 750 -20.16 -8.32 9.18
N ILE A 751 -18.91 -7.98 8.88
CA ILE A 751 -17.69 -8.65 9.37
C ILE A 751 -16.69 -7.54 9.67
N ASN A 752 -16.35 -7.29 10.94
CA ASN A 752 -15.37 -6.26 11.34
C ASN A 752 -14.08 -6.38 10.49
N GLY A 753 -13.94 -5.59 9.42
CA GLY A 753 -12.94 -5.72 8.36
C GLY A 753 -12.71 -4.38 7.66
N ALA A 754 -11.48 -4.08 7.25
CA ALA A 754 -11.16 -2.89 6.45
C ALA A 754 -10.87 -3.30 5.01
N CYS A 755 -11.31 -2.49 4.05
CA CYS A 755 -11.05 -2.74 2.63
C CYS A 755 -9.59 -2.36 2.31
N LEU A 756 -8.77 -3.36 1.97
CA LEU A 756 -7.40 -3.17 1.49
C LEU A 756 -7.39 -2.93 -0.02
N SER A 757 -6.36 -2.22 -0.50
CA SER A 757 -6.15 -2.05 -1.95
C SER A 757 -5.92 -3.40 -2.65
N ILE A 758 -6.31 -3.49 -3.92
CA ILE A 758 -6.17 -4.70 -4.79
C ILE A 758 -4.73 -5.26 -4.77
N LYS A 759 -3.74 -4.36 -4.68
CA LYS A 759 -2.31 -4.70 -4.64
C LYS A 759 -1.90 -5.44 -3.36
N LEU A 760 -2.58 -5.19 -2.23
CA LEU A 760 -2.34 -5.87 -0.97
C LEU A 760 -3.04 -7.24 -0.89
N CYS A 761 -4.25 -7.39 -1.45
CA CYS A 761 -4.97 -8.68 -1.40
C CYS A 761 -4.27 -9.77 -2.25
N LYS A 762 -3.68 -9.41 -3.40
CA LYS A 762 -2.85 -10.34 -4.21
C LYS A 762 -1.58 -10.81 -3.50
N ASN A 763 -0.96 -9.98 -2.66
CA ASN A 763 0.29 -10.32 -1.96
C ASN A 763 0.07 -11.23 -0.74
N LEU A 764 -1.15 -11.30 -0.19
CA LEU A 764 -1.49 -12.14 0.97
C LEU A 764 -2.09 -13.51 0.59
N GLY A 765 -2.01 -13.89 -0.69
CA GLY A 765 -2.50 -15.19 -1.18
C GLY A 765 -4.03 -15.28 -1.35
N GLY A 766 -4.74 -14.16 -1.27
CA GLY A 766 -6.16 -14.09 -1.61
C GLY A 766 -6.37 -14.17 -3.12
N THR A 767 -7.29 -15.02 -3.58
CA THR A 767 -7.72 -15.06 -4.97
C THR A 767 -8.74 -13.95 -5.23
N CYS A 768 -8.28 -12.83 -5.78
CA CYS A 768 -9.20 -11.85 -6.40
C CYS A 768 -9.50 -12.32 -7.83
N ASN A 769 -10.77 -12.59 -8.11
CA ASN A 769 -11.24 -12.95 -9.44
C ASN A 769 -11.45 -11.64 -10.22
N GLU A 770 -10.65 -11.39 -11.25
CA GLU A 770 -10.56 -10.07 -11.92
C GLU A 770 -11.77 -9.74 -12.82
N ASP A 771 -12.66 -10.71 -13.08
CA ASP A 771 -13.74 -10.57 -14.07
C ASP A 771 -15.10 -10.15 -13.49
N LYS A 772 -15.12 -9.54 -12.30
CA LYS A 772 -16.30 -8.93 -11.70
C LYS A 772 -15.92 -7.58 -11.13
N LEU A 773 -16.54 -6.48 -11.56
CA LEU A 773 -16.60 -5.28 -10.72
C LEU A 773 -17.81 -4.40 -11.04
N GLY A 774 -18.63 -4.31 -10.00
CA GLY A 774 -19.50 -3.20 -9.66
C GLY A 774 -19.74 -3.37 -8.16
N CYS A 775 -18.99 -2.60 -7.37
CA CYS A 775 -18.71 -2.76 -5.93
C CYS A 775 -17.67 -3.84 -5.58
N ALA A 776 -16.63 -3.35 -4.90
CA ALA A 776 -15.65 -4.11 -4.17
C ALA A 776 -16.32 -5.22 -3.35
N GLU A 777 -16.24 -6.47 -3.81
CA GLU A 777 -16.13 -7.59 -2.90
C GLU A 777 -14.81 -7.39 -2.17
N CYS A 778 -14.83 -6.58 -1.11
CA CYS A 778 -13.67 -6.47 -0.23
C CYS A 778 -13.35 -7.89 0.22
N CYS A 779 -12.07 -8.23 0.18
CA CYS A 779 -11.53 -9.33 0.96
C CYS A 779 -11.89 -9.03 2.43
N CYS A 780 -13.08 -9.45 2.89
CA CYS A 780 -13.45 -9.46 4.30
C CYS A 780 -12.61 -10.55 4.95
N ILE A 781 -11.34 -10.24 5.16
CA ILE A 781 -10.51 -11.02 6.05
C ILE A 781 -11.04 -10.67 7.43
N ASP A 782 -11.55 -11.66 8.16
CA ASP A 782 -11.91 -11.48 9.56
C ASP A 782 -10.72 -10.82 10.26
N TYR A 783 -10.86 -9.59 10.80
CA TYR A 783 -9.75 -8.93 11.50
C TYR A 783 -9.24 -9.81 12.65
N LYS A 784 -10.03 -10.74 13.18
CA LYS A 784 -9.55 -11.74 14.16
C LYS A 784 -8.57 -12.74 13.56
N ALA A 785 -8.62 -13.00 12.26
CA ALA A 785 -7.66 -13.84 11.55
C ALA A 785 -6.33 -13.11 11.25
N LEU A 786 -6.35 -11.77 11.12
CA LEU A 786 -5.14 -10.94 10.91
C LEU A 786 -4.52 -10.39 12.22
N ALA A 787 -5.34 -10.16 13.24
CA ALA A 787 -4.88 -9.78 14.58
C ALA A 787 -4.65 -11.02 15.47
N ARG A 788 -4.12 -12.10 14.90
CA ARG A 788 -3.59 -13.18 15.73
C ARG A 788 -2.36 -12.63 16.44
N PRO A 789 -2.27 -12.75 17.78
CA PRO A 789 -1.09 -12.30 18.50
C PRO A 789 0.13 -12.97 17.88
N ILE A 790 1.09 -12.15 17.42
CA ILE A 790 2.38 -12.68 16.96
C ILE A 790 3.06 -13.21 18.20
N LEU A 791 3.25 -14.52 18.22
CA LEU A 791 4.00 -15.19 19.26
C LEU A 791 5.45 -15.24 18.80
N SER A 792 6.38 -14.88 19.68
CA SER A 792 7.80 -15.05 19.42
C SER A 792 8.44 -16.03 20.39
N THR A 793 9.51 -16.67 19.95
CA THR A 793 10.44 -17.40 20.80
C THR A 793 11.86 -17.15 20.30
N SER A 794 12.81 -17.09 21.23
CA SER A 794 14.23 -16.92 20.91
C SER A 794 14.98 -18.19 21.29
N LEU A 795 15.70 -18.77 20.34
CA LEU A 795 16.50 -19.97 20.53
C LEU A 795 17.98 -19.62 20.48
N ASN A 796 18.68 -19.92 21.57
CA ASN A 796 20.13 -19.81 21.64
C ASN A 796 20.75 -21.08 21.03
N LEU A 797 21.50 -20.91 19.94
CA LEU A 797 22.21 -21.97 19.26
C LEU A 797 23.70 -21.89 19.61
N LYS A 798 24.29 -23.04 19.88
CA LYS A 798 25.74 -23.17 20.05
C LYS A 798 26.41 -23.43 18.71
N SER A 799 27.68 -23.04 18.59
CA SER A 799 28.49 -23.41 17.44
C SER A 799 28.46 -24.92 17.21
N GLY A 800 28.23 -25.33 15.96
CA GLY A 800 28.06 -26.72 15.57
C GLY A 800 26.60 -27.14 15.38
N TRP A 801 26.33 -28.43 15.61
CA TRP A 801 25.02 -29.03 15.42
C TRP A 801 24.11 -28.84 16.64
N ASN A 802 22.89 -28.38 16.37
CA ASN A 802 21.84 -28.13 17.36
C ASN A 802 20.61 -28.94 16.99
N LEU A 803 19.95 -29.56 17.97
CA LEU A 803 18.70 -30.28 17.78
C LEU A 803 17.56 -29.42 18.34
N ILE A 804 16.80 -28.80 17.45
CA ILE A 804 15.78 -27.82 17.81
C ILE A 804 14.46 -28.10 17.09
N SER A 805 13.43 -27.37 17.49
CA SER A 805 12.19 -27.28 16.73
C SER A 805 11.56 -25.90 16.83
N PHE A 806 10.56 -25.66 15.98
CA PHE A 806 9.75 -24.46 16.04
C PHE A 806 8.39 -24.76 16.71
N PRO A 807 7.96 -23.92 17.67
CA PRO A 807 6.72 -24.16 18.41
C PRO A 807 5.46 -23.69 17.66
N PHE A 808 5.56 -23.33 16.38
CA PHE A 808 4.49 -22.72 15.59
C PHE A 808 4.18 -23.52 14.32
N VAL A 809 2.92 -23.45 13.86
CA VAL A 809 2.47 -24.04 12.59
C VAL A 809 2.95 -23.20 11.41
N ASP A 810 2.86 -21.89 11.54
CA ASP A 810 3.41 -20.89 10.64
C ASP A 810 4.54 -20.17 11.35
N TYR A 811 5.66 -19.94 10.67
CA TYR A 811 6.75 -19.18 11.27
C TYR A 811 7.56 -18.39 10.26
N VAL A 812 8.20 -17.36 10.79
CA VAL A 812 9.20 -16.52 10.14
C VAL A 812 10.41 -16.45 11.06
N ILE A 813 11.61 -16.61 10.49
CA ILE A 813 12.86 -16.47 11.21
C ILE A 813 13.40 -15.07 10.92
N SER A 814 13.47 -14.19 11.92
CA SER A 814 13.83 -12.79 11.70
C SER A 814 15.31 -12.62 11.34
N GLN A 815 16.18 -13.52 11.82
CA GLN A 815 17.62 -13.49 11.57
C GLN A 815 18.17 -14.92 11.40
N MET A 816 18.72 -15.21 10.22
CA MET A 816 19.44 -16.47 9.93
C MET A 816 20.95 -16.25 9.79
N LYS A 817 21.46 -15.14 10.34
CA LYS A 817 22.90 -14.89 10.31
C LYS A 817 23.60 -16.00 11.07
N ASP A 818 24.60 -16.61 10.43
CA ASP A 818 25.42 -17.67 11.02
C ASP A 818 24.71 -19.03 11.20
N VAL A 819 23.54 -19.22 10.59
CA VAL A 819 22.78 -20.48 10.57
C VAL A 819 22.67 -21.01 9.14
N HIS A 820 22.94 -22.29 8.96
CA HIS A 820 22.83 -22.92 7.64
C HIS A 820 21.35 -23.03 7.21
N PRO A 821 20.99 -22.66 5.97
CA PRO A 821 19.59 -22.62 5.53
C PRO A 821 18.95 -24.00 5.34
N TYR A 822 19.76 -25.05 5.26
CA TYR A 822 19.27 -26.43 5.18
C TYR A 822 19.42 -27.16 6.51
N VAL A 823 18.37 -27.90 6.86
CA VAL A 823 18.26 -28.68 8.10
C VAL A 823 17.96 -30.14 7.80
N TYR A 824 18.22 -31.02 8.77
CA TYR A 824 17.95 -32.46 8.64
C TYR A 824 16.81 -32.88 9.56
N THR A 825 15.70 -33.29 8.97
CA THR A 825 14.55 -33.87 9.69
C THR A 825 14.61 -35.39 9.64
N TYR A 826 14.07 -36.08 10.64
CA TYR A 826 14.00 -37.55 10.63
C TYR A 826 12.63 -38.02 10.13
N ASN A 827 12.62 -38.87 9.11
CA ASN A 827 11.40 -39.51 8.63
C ASN A 827 11.25 -40.89 9.30
N PRO A 828 10.28 -41.10 10.20
CA PRO A 828 10.11 -42.38 10.90
C PRO A 828 9.74 -43.51 9.94
N ILE A 829 9.03 -43.23 8.85
CA ILE A 829 8.56 -44.26 7.90
C ILE A 829 9.75 -44.91 7.20
N THR A 830 10.64 -44.10 6.63
CA THR A 830 11.86 -44.56 5.94
C THR A 830 13.03 -44.82 6.90
N SER A 831 12.90 -44.38 8.14
CA SER A 831 13.95 -44.48 9.17
C SER A 831 15.26 -43.80 8.77
N SER A 832 15.16 -42.70 8.01
CA SER A 832 16.30 -41.94 7.46
C SER A 832 16.15 -40.44 7.72
N TYR A 833 17.27 -39.72 7.68
CA TYR A 833 17.24 -38.25 7.67
C TYR A 833 16.96 -37.73 6.26
N GLU A 834 16.19 -36.65 6.20
CA GLU A 834 15.87 -35.90 4.98
C GLU A 834 16.37 -34.47 5.15
N GLN A 835 17.15 -34.00 4.19
CA GLN A 835 17.58 -32.61 4.11
C GLN A 835 16.45 -31.76 3.51
N ILE A 836 16.03 -30.73 4.22
CA ILE A 836 15.00 -29.80 3.78
C ILE A 836 15.46 -28.35 4.02
N ASP A 837 14.80 -27.42 3.35
CA ASP A 837 14.93 -26.00 3.66
C ASP A 837 14.37 -25.73 5.07
N ILE A 838 15.06 -24.95 5.87
CA ILE A 838 14.63 -24.57 7.23
C ILE A 838 13.29 -23.82 7.22
N ALA A 839 12.87 -23.20 6.12
CA ALA A 839 11.54 -22.60 5.96
C ALA A 839 10.41 -23.65 5.82
N LYS A 840 10.74 -24.92 5.59
CA LYS A 840 9.80 -26.05 5.46
C LYS A 840 9.83 -27.00 6.66
N ALA A 841 10.50 -26.61 7.73
CA ALA A 841 10.69 -27.42 8.92
C ALA A 841 9.51 -27.35 9.92
N SER A 842 8.42 -26.68 9.56
CA SER A 842 7.21 -26.59 10.40
C SER A 842 6.71 -27.96 10.83
N GLY A 843 6.30 -28.08 12.09
CA GLY A 843 5.74 -29.31 12.64
C GLY A 843 6.75 -30.46 12.78
N LYS A 844 8.06 -30.19 12.66
CA LYS A 844 9.11 -31.21 12.74
C LYS A 844 10.20 -30.79 13.73
N GLY A 845 10.83 -31.77 14.38
CA GLY A 845 12.15 -31.56 14.99
C GLY A 845 13.25 -31.76 13.95
N PHE A 846 14.38 -31.05 14.07
CA PHE A 846 15.46 -31.14 13.10
C PHE A 846 16.82 -30.76 13.67
N TRP A 847 17.87 -31.23 12.98
CA TRP A 847 19.23 -30.76 13.18
C TRP A 847 19.50 -29.52 12.34
N VAL A 848 20.04 -28.48 12.98
CA VAL A 848 20.52 -27.27 12.33
C VAL A 848 21.98 -27.02 12.70
N TYR A 849 22.75 -26.54 11.74
CA TYR A 849 24.15 -26.17 11.95
C TYR A 849 24.27 -24.65 12.11
N ALA A 850 24.90 -24.21 13.20
CA ALA A 850 25.28 -22.81 13.42
C ALA A 850 26.81 -22.69 13.36
N SER A 851 27.34 -21.75 12.57
CA SER A 851 28.79 -21.59 12.38
C SER A 851 29.51 -20.99 13.59
N LYS A 852 28.76 -20.34 14.49
CA LYS A 852 29.21 -19.86 15.79
C LYS A 852 27.99 -19.78 16.73
N ASP A 853 28.24 -19.51 18.01
CA ASP A 853 27.18 -19.21 18.97
C ASP A 853 26.34 -18.02 18.46
N THR A 854 25.03 -18.23 18.34
CA THR A 854 24.09 -17.25 17.80
C THR A 854 22.71 -17.45 18.43
N ALA A 855 21.84 -16.46 18.30
CA ALA A 855 20.44 -16.58 18.68
C ALA A 855 19.57 -16.37 17.44
N ILE A 856 18.56 -17.22 17.26
CA ILE A 856 17.53 -17.03 16.25
C ILE A 856 16.22 -16.67 16.92
N GLU A 857 15.53 -15.67 16.38
CA GLU A 857 14.19 -15.32 16.81
C GLU A 857 13.19 -15.84 15.77
N ILE A 858 12.24 -16.61 16.26
CA ILE A 858 11.19 -17.23 15.47
C ILE A 858 9.87 -16.61 15.89
N MET A 859 9.12 -16.13 14.91
CA MET A 859 7.81 -15.54 15.10
C MET A 859 6.76 -16.37 14.37
N GLY A 860 5.60 -16.60 14.97
CA GLY A 860 4.48 -17.32 14.34
C GLY A 860 3.13 -16.76 14.79
N THR A 861 2.08 -17.00 14.01
CA THR A 861 0.72 -16.55 14.38
C THR A 861 -0.13 -17.66 15.01
N GLN A 862 0.29 -18.92 14.89
CA GLN A 862 -0.40 -20.08 15.43
C GLN A 862 0.56 -21.04 16.15
N SER A 863 0.33 -21.25 17.45
CA SER A 863 1.00 -22.30 18.21
C SER A 863 0.75 -23.69 17.61
N LEU A 864 1.77 -24.53 17.63
CA LEU A 864 1.65 -25.93 17.26
C LEU A 864 0.96 -26.71 18.38
N TYR A 865 -0.20 -27.29 18.09
CA TYR A 865 -0.92 -28.13 19.06
C TYR A 865 -0.40 -29.59 19.04
N PRO A 866 -0.28 -30.27 20.20
CA PRO A 866 0.11 -31.68 20.28
C PRO A 866 -0.72 -32.60 19.37
N GLU A 867 -2.05 -32.38 19.28
CA GLU A 867 -2.96 -33.17 18.43
C GLU A 867 -2.61 -33.21 16.94
N ASN A 868 -1.78 -32.28 16.47
CA ASN A 868 -1.32 -32.27 15.08
C ASN A 868 -0.10 -33.19 14.84
N ILE A 869 0.49 -33.76 15.90
CA ILE A 869 1.69 -34.59 15.83
C ILE A 869 1.28 -36.06 15.79
N SER A 870 1.49 -36.71 14.64
CA SER A 870 1.29 -38.15 14.45
C SER A 870 2.59 -38.92 14.68
N LEU A 871 2.50 -40.05 15.40
CA LEU A 871 3.62 -40.88 15.80
C LEU A 871 3.50 -42.27 15.19
N VAL A 872 4.63 -42.81 14.73
CA VAL A 872 4.78 -44.16 14.20
C VAL A 872 5.27 -45.10 15.30
N ALA A 873 4.56 -46.22 15.48
CA ALA A 873 4.84 -47.26 16.45
C ALA A 873 6.25 -47.82 16.31
N ASN A 874 6.89 -48.10 17.44
CA ASN A 874 8.17 -48.82 17.55
C ASN A 874 9.31 -48.21 16.73
N LYS A 875 9.21 -46.93 16.38
CA LYS A 875 10.21 -46.17 15.65
C LYS A 875 10.51 -44.85 16.35
N PRO A 876 11.70 -44.27 16.16
CA PRO A 876 11.98 -42.93 16.63
C PRO A 876 11.15 -41.91 15.85
N ASN A 877 10.41 -41.07 16.55
CA ASN A 877 9.71 -39.93 15.96
C ASN A 877 10.41 -38.66 16.42
N LEU A 878 11.01 -37.90 15.49
CA LEU A 878 11.63 -36.62 15.82
C LEU A 878 10.58 -35.51 15.75
N ILE A 879 10.08 -35.11 16.92
CA ILE A 879 8.94 -34.20 17.02
C ILE A 879 9.34 -32.83 17.55
N PRO A 880 8.59 -31.79 17.17
CA PRO A 880 8.72 -30.47 17.76
C PRO A 880 8.11 -30.41 19.16
N ILE A 881 8.52 -29.42 19.95
CA ILE A 881 7.90 -29.08 21.23
C ILE A 881 7.05 -27.81 21.05
N PRO A 882 5.73 -27.88 21.33
CA PRO A 882 4.80 -26.75 21.29
C PRO A 882 5.26 -25.52 22.08
N LYS A 883 4.58 -24.40 21.80
CA LYS A 883 4.66 -23.21 22.64
C LYS A 883 4.23 -23.58 24.06
N ASP A 884 4.91 -23.02 25.05
CA ASP A 884 4.74 -23.29 26.48
C ASP A 884 5.22 -24.70 26.93
N GLY A 885 5.88 -25.45 26.04
CA GLY A 885 6.49 -26.74 26.34
C GLY A 885 5.54 -27.93 26.22
N LEU A 886 6.03 -29.11 26.62
CA LEU A 886 5.29 -30.37 26.58
C LEU A 886 5.49 -31.15 27.88
N LYS A 887 4.39 -31.40 28.60
CA LYS A 887 4.37 -32.35 29.71
C LYS A 887 4.14 -33.75 29.17
N VAL A 888 5.14 -34.62 29.28
CA VAL A 888 5.09 -35.97 28.73
C VAL A 888 4.53 -36.92 29.77
N ILE A 889 3.37 -37.53 29.49
CA ILE A 889 2.74 -38.55 30.35
C ILE A 889 2.89 -39.90 29.65
N SER A 890 3.29 -40.95 30.36
CA SER A 890 3.57 -42.27 29.78
C SER A 890 2.40 -42.87 28.98
N GLN A 891 1.16 -42.58 29.41
CA GLN A 891 -0.05 -43.01 28.72
C GLN A 891 -1.07 -41.87 28.71
N LYS A 892 -1.47 -41.44 27.52
CA LYS A 892 -2.54 -40.45 27.33
C LYS A 892 -3.34 -40.78 26.08
N GLY A 893 -4.65 -40.96 26.26
CA GLY A 893 -5.52 -41.45 25.19
C GLY A 893 -5.07 -42.83 24.69
N ASN A 894 -4.93 -42.98 23.37
CA ASN A 894 -4.40 -44.18 22.75
C ASN A 894 -2.86 -44.16 22.59
N CYS A 895 -2.17 -43.07 22.92
CA CYS A 895 -0.71 -43.03 22.86
C CYS A 895 -0.09 -43.65 24.11
N LYS A 896 0.71 -44.71 23.92
CA LYS A 896 1.58 -45.27 24.95
C LYS A 896 3.04 -44.97 24.63
N ILE A 897 3.61 -44.00 25.35
CA ILE A 897 4.98 -43.54 25.20
C ILE A 897 5.88 -44.44 26.04
N THR A 898 6.93 -45.00 25.44
CA THR A 898 7.85 -45.93 26.12
C THR A 898 9.10 -45.23 26.62
N LYS A 899 9.62 -44.28 25.84
CA LYS A 899 10.81 -43.48 26.15
C LYS A 899 10.93 -42.28 25.23
N PHE A 900 11.71 -41.29 25.65
CA PHE A 900 12.20 -40.26 24.74
C PHE A 900 13.67 -39.93 24.99
N TYR A 901 14.29 -39.32 23.98
CA TYR A 901 15.64 -38.79 24.02
C TYR A 901 15.62 -37.37 23.47
N TYR A 902 16.46 -36.49 23.99
CA TYR A 902 16.67 -35.20 23.36
C TYR A 902 18.09 -34.71 23.60
N TYR A 903 18.55 -33.86 22.70
CA TYR A 903 19.85 -33.23 22.80
C TYR A 903 19.63 -31.79 23.23
N ASN A 904 20.17 -31.42 24.40
CA ASN A 904 20.11 -30.04 24.85
C ASN A 904 21.29 -29.28 24.23
N SER A 905 20.98 -28.43 23.25
CA SER A 905 21.98 -27.60 22.58
C SER A 905 22.77 -26.69 23.53
N THR A 906 22.19 -26.28 24.66
CA THR A 906 22.84 -25.34 25.59
C THR A 906 24.03 -25.98 26.31
N ASP A 907 23.88 -27.20 26.81
CA ASP A 907 24.94 -27.96 27.50
C ASP A 907 25.55 -29.06 26.63
N GLN A 908 25.18 -29.09 25.34
CA GLN A 908 25.64 -30.03 24.32
C GLN A 908 25.56 -31.51 24.74
N THR A 909 24.54 -31.87 25.54
CA THR A 909 24.42 -33.20 26.14
C THR A 909 23.08 -33.87 25.82
N TRP A 910 23.12 -35.20 25.69
CA TRP A 910 21.93 -36.04 25.54
C TRP A 910 21.24 -36.31 26.87
N TYR A 911 19.92 -36.24 26.86
CA TYR A 911 19.05 -36.66 27.94
C TYR A 911 18.16 -37.79 27.45
N ARG A 912 17.77 -38.68 28.36
CA ARG A 912 16.77 -39.72 28.10
C ARG A 912 15.78 -39.79 29.25
N TRP A 913 14.57 -40.23 28.94
CA TRP A 913 13.57 -40.61 29.91
C TRP A 913 12.96 -41.96 29.56
N ASN A 914 12.74 -42.80 30.58
CA ASN A 914 12.11 -44.10 30.44
C ASN A 914 10.76 -44.10 31.16
N ALA A 915 9.68 -44.33 30.40
CA ALA A 915 8.32 -44.26 30.90
C ALA A 915 7.98 -45.35 31.93
N THR A 916 8.71 -46.48 31.90
CA THR A 916 8.43 -47.66 32.75
C THR A 916 8.77 -47.38 34.21
N ASN A 917 9.91 -46.73 34.45
CA ASN A 917 10.43 -46.48 35.79
C ASN A 917 10.50 -44.98 36.13
N GLY A 918 10.19 -44.08 35.18
CA GLY A 918 10.28 -42.64 35.34
C GLY A 918 11.73 -42.12 35.40
N GLU A 919 12.74 -42.94 35.12
CA GLU A 919 14.13 -42.52 35.20
C GLU A 919 14.44 -41.47 34.12
N TYR A 920 14.86 -40.30 34.58
CA TYR A 920 15.37 -39.21 33.76
C TYR A 920 16.89 -39.16 33.91
N SER A 921 17.63 -39.41 32.83
CA SER A 921 19.09 -39.57 32.87
C SER A 921 19.78 -38.60 31.89
N LYS A 922 20.99 -38.17 32.25
CA LYS A 922 21.89 -37.34 31.42
C LYS A 922 23.06 -38.21 30.93
N PHE A 923 23.45 -38.06 29.68
CA PHE A 923 24.59 -38.80 29.12
C PHE A 923 25.92 -38.21 29.60
N ASN A 924 26.75 -39.05 30.21
CA ASN A 924 28.09 -38.70 30.61
C ASN A 924 29.08 -39.15 29.51
N TYR A 925 29.68 -38.20 28.80
CA TYR A 925 30.58 -38.50 27.68
C TYR A 925 31.88 -39.17 28.10
N GLU A 926 32.39 -38.89 29.30
CA GLU A 926 33.62 -39.52 29.82
C GLU A 926 33.40 -40.99 30.12
N LYS A 927 32.29 -41.30 30.81
CA LYS A 927 31.93 -42.67 31.18
C LYS A 927 31.21 -43.43 30.07
N LYS A 928 30.79 -42.74 29.00
CA LYS A 928 29.99 -43.28 27.89
C LYS A 928 28.71 -43.99 28.35
N LEU A 929 28.06 -43.47 29.39
CA LEU A 929 26.85 -44.04 29.98
C LEU A 929 25.88 -42.95 30.44
N TYR A 930 24.59 -43.29 30.53
CA TYR A 930 23.57 -42.39 31.07
C TYR A 930 23.54 -42.48 32.59
N GLU A 931 23.69 -41.33 33.26
CA GLU A 931 23.63 -41.20 34.72
C GLU A 931 22.25 -40.70 35.13
N LEU A 932 21.66 -41.33 36.14
CA LEU A 932 20.36 -40.92 36.68
C LEU A 932 20.45 -39.50 37.25
N VAL A 933 19.57 -38.62 36.78
CA VAL A 933 19.44 -37.25 37.29
C VAL A 933 18.31 -37.19 38.31
N LYS A 934 17.14 -37.73 37.96
CA LYS A 934 15.95 -37.80 38.83
C LYS A 934 14.99 -38.90 38.38
N ILE A 935 14.02 -39.22 39.22
CA ILE A 935 12.85 -40.00 38.85
C ILE A 935 11.68 -39.02 38.71
N ASP A 936 11.11 -38.94 37.51
CA ASP A 936 10.03 -38.03 37.16
C ASP A 936 9.01 -38.77 36.30
N LYS A 937 7.78 -38.91 36.78
CA LYS A 937 6.73 -39.65 36.06
C LYS A 937 6.17 -38.85 34.90
N ASP A 938 6.22 -37.53 34.98
CA ASP A 938 5.63 -36.63 33.99
C ASP A 938 6.58 -35.48 33.64
N PRO A 939 7.75 -35.78 33.03
CA PRO A 939 8.75 -34.75 32.77
C PRO A 939 8.20 -33.68 31.84
N PHE A 940 8.51 -32.42 32.18
CA PHE A 940 8.23 -31.27 31.35
C PHE A 940 9.44 -30.95 30.46
N ILE A 941 9.19 -30.83 29.16
CA ILE A 941 10.19 -30.43 28.16
C ILE A 941 9.87 -29.00 27.69
N PRO A 942 10.81 -28.05 27.82
CA PRO A 942 10.56 -26.67 27.41
C PRO A 942 10.47 -26.54 25.88
N GLU A 943 9.78 -25.50 25.43
CA GLU A 943 9.70 -25.11 24.02
C GLU A 943 11.08 -24.89 23.37
N GLY A 944 11.14 -25.00 22.04
CA GLY A 944 12.37 -24.79 21.27
C GLY A 944 13.30 -26.00 21.18
N LEU A 945 13.14 -26.99 22.06
CA LEU A 945 13.81 -28.29 21.94
C LEU A 945 13.11 -29.18 20.90
N ALA A 946 13.82 -30.19 20.40
CA ALA A 946 13.22 -31.31 19.69
C ALA A 946 13.53 -32.62 20.40
N ILE A 947 12.59 -33.56 20.37
CA ILE A 947 12.75 -34.84 21.05
C ILE A 947 12.52 -36.01 20.09
N PHE A 948 13.30 -37.07 20.26
CA PHE A 948 13.02 -38.39 19.71
C PHE A 948 12.10 -39.13 20.67
N ILE A 949 10.84 -39.31 20.29
CA ILE A 949 9.85 -40.04 21.08
C ILE A 949 9.55 -41.42 20.48
N TYR A 950 9.40 -42.42 21.34
CA TYR A 950 9.07 -43.80 20.96
C TYR A 950 7.71 -44.17 21.55
N THR A 951 6.84 -44.73 20.71
CA THR A 951 5.52 -45.22 21.11
C THR A 951 5.37 -46.71 20.83
N GLU A 952 4.49 -47.38 21.57
CA GLU A 952 4.17 -48.80 21.36
C GLU A 952 3.24 -49.02 20.15
N ASN A 953 2.41 -48.03 19.85
CA ASN A 953 1.41 -48.06 18.79
C ASN A 953 1.38 -46.74 18.00
N ASP A 954 0.81 -46.79 16.80
CA ASP A 954 0.56 -45.60 15.99
C ASP A 954 -0.49 -44.75 16.70
N CYS A 955 -0.21 -43.46 16.88
CA CYS A 955 -1.10 -42.59 17.64
C CYS A 955 -0.86 -41.11 17.32
N ARG A 956 -1.73 -40.24 17.82
CA ARG A 956 -1.53 -38.78 17.82
C ARG A 956 -1.40 -38.32 19.26
N LEU A 957 -0.47 -37.41 19.53
CA LEU A 957 -0.34 -36.84 20.87
C LEU A 957 -1.63 -36.07 21.20
N SER A 958 -2.25 -36.28 22.35
CA SER A 958 -3.43 -35.51 22.77
C SER A 958 -3.06 -34.44 23.79
N SER A 959 -3.61 -33.23 23.65
CA SER A 959 -3.47 -32.13 24.63
C SER A 959 -3.89 -32.48 26.05
#